data_AF-A0A9J7MTF1-F1
#
_entry.id   AF-A0A9J7MTF1-F1
#
_cell.length_a   1.000
_cell.length_b   1.000
_cell.length_c   1.000
_cell.angle_alpha   90.00
_cell.angle_beta   90.00
_cell.angle_gamma   90.00
#
_symmetry.space_group_name_H-M   'P 1'
#
loop_
_entity.id
_entity.type
_entity.pdbx_description
1 polymer ?
#
loop_
_entity_poly.entity_id
_entity_poly.type
_entity_poly.pdbx_seq_one_letter_code
_entity_poly.pdbx_strand_id
1 'polypeptide(L)'
;MSRLFTTWRLVVLSWLLIGQQVQMTSDRLVPVTVMPEVPFPFIPPRQCGNVTALERVEIGFKTGVVEHEYIVTFNGYFTTTARKNFIQAALREAEVPSWQIVPRNNPASDYPSDFEVVLLRERAQAGRDALEDHPNVKRVTPQRRVRRTLKRIEYTTELPDENLEPCADKGTPCWAQTWQSSRPLKRTSLAYSRKKVLDPVLHRSKGQARRKIPLRPLPELIKPKAKTKRTVGKGSKNKVTVKKGSAFWHSTGRHTSRRLLRTVPRQVTHVLQADLLWAMGFAGSGIKVAVFDTGLSENHPHFRNLKDRTNWTNEKTLNDGLGHGTFVAGVIASSKECQGFSPDADLHIFRVFTNNQVSYTSWFLDAFNYAILKKINVLNLSIGGPDFMDHPFVDKVWELTANKVIMVSAIGNDGPLYGTLNNPADQMDVIGVGGIDFEDKIARFSSRGMTTWELPGGYGRVKPDIVTYGSGVRGSGLKSGCRTLSGTSVASPVVAGAVTLLASAVIHRIPMVNPASMKQALMASARRLPGVNMFEQGHGKLDLLKAYQVLNSYKPQASLSPSYIDLTDCPYMWPYCTQPIYYGGMPTIVNVTILNGMGVTGRIVDKPIWQPYTPQNGDYIEVAFSYSNVLWPWSGYLAVSITAAKKAAKWDGIAQGQVTLTVSSPPEEGEKEERTSTVKLPVRVKVVPTPPRSKRVLWDQYHNLRYPPGYFPRDNLRMKNDPLDWNGDHPHTNFKDTYQHLRNAGYYVEILGAPLTCFDANQYGTLLIVDSEEEFFPEEISKLKRDIDNGLSVIVIADWYNVSVMKKVKFYDENTRQWWMPDTGGANVPALNDLMYPWNMAFSDQVYEGDFTLGDHDMYYASGSSIAKFPEDGIMITQTLKDQGNEVLKQESQTVDTVPILGLYQMTGEEAGRVALYGDSNCLDNSHLQKDCFWLLDALLQYTSHNHMPPVFEQQGSPLSIMNVELPERMEGNHLARYSKVLESSLAGQTRPLPACPHLSWAKGEPLNKSAPSNLYMHQKLLSIDLMEPPVPNVVRRQPGIQHIVSDGVGWDIQPGVPSHPHNSIQSMPVFALAGLTLVVVFFAVHIHKSRSKPKRRKPRLKRPTFINIVKPVV
;
A
#
# COMPACT_ATOMS: atom_id res chain seq x y z
N MET A 1 -36.49 40.13 -42.51
CA MET A 1 -35.71 41.20 -43.18
C MET A 1 -34.29 40.66 -43.41
N SER A 2 -33.80 40.36 -44.62
CA SER A 2 -33.53 41.19 -45.84
C SER A 2 -32.25 42.04 -45.70
N ARG A 3 -31.25 42.04 -46.61
CA ARG A 3 -31.01 41.44 -47.96
C ARG A 3 -29.46 41.24 -48.14
N LEU A 4 -28.94 40.15 -48.76
CA LEU A 4 -28.56 39.93 -50.20
C LEU A 4 -27.49 40.91 -50.75
N PHE A 5 -26.45 40.55 -51.55
CA PHE A 5 -26.29 39.63 -52.72
C PHE A 5 -24.82 39.06 -52.82
N THR A 6 -24.52 37.75 -53.12
CA THR A 6 -24.16 37.05 -54.41
C THR A 6 -22.89 37.54 -55.18
N THR A 7 -22.09 36.81 -55.99
CA THR A 7 -21.97 35.39 -56.53
C THR A 7 -20.57 35.22 -57.20
N TRP A 8 -20.01 34.01 -57.48
CA TRP A 8 -20.10 33.26 -58.77
C TRP A 8 -19.31 31.92 -58.73
N ARG A 9 -19.54 30.97 -59.68
CA ARG A 9 -18.88 29.63 -59.76
C ARG A 9 -19.08 28.93 -61.13
N LEU A 10 -18.15 28.07 -61.60
CA LEU A 10 -18.39 27.06 -62.68
C LEU A 10 -17.34 25.90 -62.70
N VAL A 11 -17.40 24.98 -63.69
CA VAL A 11 -16.68 23.66 -63.82
C VAL A 11 -16.60 23.24 -65.32
N VAL A 12 -15.60 22.44 -65.80
CA VAL A 12 -15.72 21.49 -66.97
C VAL A 12 -14.53 20.49 -67.16
N LEU A 13 -14.87 19.32 -67.75
CA LEU A 13 -14.26 18.02 -68.17
C LEU A 13 -12.88 17.97 -68.92
N SER A 14 -12.31 16.86 -69.48
CA SER A 14 -12.19 15.37 -69.28
C SER A 14 -11.51 14.68 -70.52
N TRP A 15 -11.03 13.40 -70.48
CA TRP A 15 -11.07 12.30 -71.53
C TRP A 15 -9.99 11.15 -71.40
N LEU A 16 -9.88 10.19 -72.36
CA LEU A 16 -9.45 8.77 -72.19
C LEU A 16 -8.79 8.05 -73.43
N LEU A 17 -8.10 6.91 -73.17
CA LEU A 17 -7.95 5.62 -73.97
C LEU A 17 -6.81 5.30 -75.02
N ILE A 18 -6.46 3.97 -75.07
CA ILE A 18 -5.78 3.12 -76.13
C ILE A 18 -4.23 3.30 -76.37
N GLY A 19 -3.37 2.28 -76.70
CA GLY A 19 -3.48 0.79 -76.77
C GLY A 19 -2.24 0.02 -77.39
N GLN A 20 -2.31 -1.34 -77.46
CA GLN A 20 -1.55 -2.37 -78.28
C GLN A 20 -0.07 -2.86 -78.05
N GLN A 21 0.09 -4.23 -77.99
CA GLN A 21 1.10 -5.16 -78.62
C GLN A 21 2.64 -5.09 -78.27
N VAL A 22 3.56 -6.09 -78.44
CA VAL A 22 3.55 -7.49 -79.01
C VAL A 22 4.72 -8.44 -78.51
N GLN A 23 4.52 -9.78 -78.54
CA GLN A 23 5.42 -10.99 -78.62
C GLN A 23 6.71 -11.29 -77.74
N MET A 24 6.79 -12.57 -77.26
CA MET A 24 7.91 -13.58 -77.35
C MET A 24 9.26 -13.39 -76.56
N THR A 25 10.23 -14.32 -76.32
CA THR A 25 10.53 -15.81 -76.42
C THR A 25 11.88 -16.12 -75.67
N SER A 26 12.42 -17.33 -75.35
CA SER A 26 12.03 -18.76 -75.22
C SER A 26 13.14 -19.60 -74.48
N ASP A 27 12.91 -20.91 -74.26
CA ASP A 27 13.88 -22.05 -74.18
C ASP A 27 14.81 -22.36 -72.95
N ARG A 28 15.47 -23.54 -73.00
CA ARG A 28 16.00 -24.40 -71.90
C ARG A 28 17.49 -24.80 -72.08
N LEU A 29 18.14 -25.39 -71.05
CA LEU A 29 18.84 -26.70 -71.08
C LEU A 29 19.56 -27.11 -69.75
N VAL A 30 19.95 -28.39 -69.60
CA VAL A 30 20.57 -29.04 -68.39
C VAL A 30 21.45 -30.26 -68.80
N PRO A 31 22.67 -30.46 -68.25
CA PRO A 31 23.10 -31.74 -67.62
C PRO A 31 24.09 -31.60 -66.40
N VAL A 32 23.97 -32.33 -65.26
CA VAL A 32 24.64 -33.62 -64.83
C VAL A 32 26.17 -33.45 -64.49
N THR A 33 26.83 -33.95 -63.41
CA THR A 33 26.78 -35.23 -62.60
C THR A 33 27.34 -35.11 -61.13
N VAL A 34 27.09 -36.13 -60.28
CA VAL A 34 27.96 -36.92 -59.30
C VAL A 34 29.43 -36.45 -59.02
N MET A 35 30.16 -36.63 -57.88
CA MET A 35 30.07 -37.07 -56.43
C MET A 35 31.50 -36.89 -55.76
N PRO A 36 31.90 -37.35 -54.53
CA PRO A 36 31.19 -37.88 -53.32
C PRO A 36 31.51 -37.20 -51.94
N GLU A 37 30.65 -37.51 -50.95
CA GLU A 37 30.82 -37.67 -49.47
C GLU A 37 31.50 -36.65 -48.49
N VAL A 38 30.66 -36.10 -47.57
CA VAL A 38 30.72 -36.10 -46.06
C VAL A 38 31.97 -35.50 -45.30
N PRO A 39 31.84 -34.77 -44.15
CA PRO A 39 30.67 -34.46 -43.29
C PRO A 39 30.34 -32.95 -43.08
N PHE A 40 29.28 -32.69 -42.29
CA PHE A 40 28.70 -31.37 -41.93
C PHE A 40 29.67 -30.34 -41.29
N PRO A 41 29.41 -29.03 -41.54
CA PRO A 41 29.25 -28.12 -40.39
C PRO A 41 28.16 -27.02 -40.54
N PHE A 42 27.86 -26.37 -39.40
CA PHE A 42 27.17 -25.08 -39.18
C PHE A 42 25.76 -24.81 -39.75
N ILE A 43 24.80 -24.64 -38.82
CA ILE A 43 23.59 -23.81 -38.97
C ILE A 43 23.82 -22.51 -38.17
N PRO A 44 23.54 -21.31 -38.70
CA PRO A 44 23.73 -20.06 -37.96
C PRO A 44 22.68 -19.87 -36.85
N PRO A 45 23.02 -19.18 -35.74
CA PRO A 45 22.08 -18.94 -34.65
C PRO A 45 20.91 -18.04 -35.08
N ARG A 46 19.72 -18.34 -34.56
CA ARG A 46 18.51 -17.54 -34.80
C ARG A 46 18.66 -16.17 -34.12
N GLN A 47 18.29 -15.10 -34.83
CA GLN A 47 18.11 -13.79 -34.21
C GLN A 47 16.98 -13.86 -33.17
N CYS A 48 17.27 -13.49 -31.92
CA CYS A 48 16.24 -13.21 -30.92
C CYS A 48 15.45 -11.97 -31.35
N GLY A 49 14.12 -12.04 -31.30
CA GLY A 49 13.29 -10.86 -31.53
C GLY A 49 13.44 -9.84 -30.39
N ASN A 50 13.24 -8.55 -30.71
CA ASN A 50 13.35 -7.46 -29.73
C ASN A 50 12.47 -7.71 -28.50
N VAL A 51 13.09 -8.03 -27.37
CA VAL A 51 12.45 -7.95 -26.05
C VAL A 51 12.11 -6.49 -25.80
N THR A 52 10.85 -6.20 -25.49
CA THR A 52 10.42 -4.85 -25.13
C THR A 52 10.76 -4.63 -23.66
N ALA A 53 11.82 -3.88 -23.38
CA ALA A 53 12.18 -3.51 -22.02
C ALA A 53 11.00 -2.81 -21.32
N LEU A 54 10.69 -3.21 -20.10
CA LEU A 54 9.68 -2.55 -19.28
C LEU A 54 10.36 -1.54 -18.37
N GLU A 55 9.97 -0.26 -18.47
CA GLU A 55 10.33 0.74 -17.47
C GLU A 55 9.45 0.52 -16.22
N ARG A 56 10.04 0.14 -15.08
CA ARG A 56 9.46 0.44 -13.76
C ARG A 56 9.84 1.86 -13.39
N VAL A 57 8.88 2.61 -12.87
CA VAL A 57 9.11 3.92 -12.27
C VAL A 57 8.98 3.75 -10.76
N GLU A 58 10.11 3.57 -10.09
CA GLU A 58 10.16 3.73 -8.64
C GLU A 58 10.07 5.23 -8.32
N ILE A 59 9.25 5.57 -7.34
CA ILE A 59 9.07 6.95 -6.89
C ILE A 59 9.42 7.03 -5.41
N GLY A 60 10.69 7.34 -5.13
CA GLY A 60 11.07 7.73 -3.77
C GLY A 60 10.66 9.18 -3.49
N PHE A 61 10.32 9.48 -2.24
CA PHE A 61 10.07 10.84 -1.77
C PHE A 61 10.99 11.16 -0.58
N LYS A 62 11.44 12.42 -0.51
CA LYS A 62 12.03 13.02 0.69
C LYS A 62 11.37 14.37 0.91
N THR A 63 11.07 14.75 2.15
CA THR A 63 10.55 16.09 2.46
C THR A 63 11.30 16.70 3.63
N GLY A 64 11.16 18.00 3.80
CA GLY A 64 11.67 18.69 4.99
C GLY A 64 11.42 20.19 4.96
N VAL A 65 11.49 20.79 6.14
CA VAL A 65 11.31 22.21 6.45
C VAL A 65 12.23 23.15 5.66
N VAL A 66 11.68 24.24 5.15
CA VAL A 66 12.45 25.36 4.60
C VAL A 66 12.82 26.28 5.75
N GLU A 67 14.11 26.29 6.05
CA GLU A 67 14.77 27.13 7.04
C GLU A 67 14.24 28.58 7.03
N HIS A 68 13.77 29.06 8.19
CA HIS A 68 13.16 30.38 8.42
C HIS A 68 11.81 30.66 7.73
N GLU A 69 11.26 29.78 6.89
CA GLU A 69 9.96 29.99 6.21
C GLU A 69 8.81 29.25 6.90
N TYR A 70 7.73 29.99 7.20
CA TYR A 70 6.56 29.49 7.90
C TYR A 70 5.27 29.77 7.13
N ILE A 71 4.41 28.77 7.01
CA ILE A 71 3.04 28.88 6.50
C ILE A 71 2.15 29.32 7.66
N VAL A 72 1.69 30.56 7.60
CA VAL A 72 0.65 31.11 8.47
C VAL A 72 -0.69 30.77 7.81
N THR A 73 -1.46 29.89 8.45
CA THR A 73 -2.82 29.53 8.01
C THR A 73 -3.82 30.40 8.74
N PHE A 74 -4.84 30.94 8.07
CA PHE A 74 -5.84 31.84 8.61
C PHE A 74 -7.20 31.15 8.79
N ASN A 75 -8.07 31.74 9.60
CA ASN A 75 -9.43 31.24 9.88
C ASN A 75 -10.44 31.49 8.72
N GLY A 76 -9.96 31.91 7.55
CA GLY A 76 -10.78 32.17 6.36
C GLY A 76 -9.98 32.77 5.20
N TYR A 77 -10.65 32.96 4.05
CA TYR A 77 -10.04 33.55 2.85
C TYR A 77 -9.98 35.08 2.96
N PHE A 78 -8.77 35.62 3.11
CA PHE A 78 -8.52 37.06 3.24
C PHE A 78 -7.75 37.62 2.04
N THR A 79 -7.82 38.94 1.81
CA THR A 79 -7.00 39.63 0.81
C THR A 79 -5.54 39.74 1.23
N THR A 80 -4.62 39.91 0.29
CA THR A 80 -3.17 40.03 0.58
C THR A 80 -2.86 41.19 1.53
N THR A 81 -3.58 42.30 1.44
CA THR A 81 -3.48 43.42 2.39
C THR A 81 -3.94 43.04 3.81
N ALA A 82 -5.07 42.32 3.93
CA ALA A 82 -5.58 41.88 5.23
C ALA A 82 -4.64 40.87 5.91
N ARG A 83 -4.19 39.82 5.18
CA ARG A 83 -3.20 38.85 5.68
C ARG A 83 -1.93 39.54 6.17
N LYS A 84 -1.39 40.48 5.38
CA LYS A 84 -0.22 41.28 5.77
C LYS A 84 -0.46 42.08 7.05
N ASN A 85 -1.62 42.73 7.19
CA ASN A 85 -1.94 43.53 8.37
C ASN A 85 -2.03 42.67 9.65
N PHE A 86 -2.60 41.46 9.56
CA PHE A 86 -2.64 40.49 10.66
C PHE A 86 -1.23 40.07 11.09
N ILE A 87 -0.39 39.65 10.13
CA ILE A 87 1.02 39.28 10.37
C ILE A 87 1.80 40.46 10.99
N GLN A 88 1.58 41.67 10.48
CA GLN A 88 2.24 42.89 10.95
C GLN A 88 1.80 43.33 12.35
N ALA A 89 0.56 43.01 12.77
CA ALA A 89 0.10 43.28 14.13
C ALA A 89 0.83 42.36 15.14
N ALA A 90 0.73 41.04 14.94
CA ALA A 90 1.35 40.02 15.77
C ALA A 90 2.87 40.19 15.91
N LEU A 91 3.60 40.32 14.79
CA LEU A 91 5.06 40.41 14.80
C LEU A 91 5.59 41.73 15.35
N ARG A 92 4.77 42.79 15.40
CA ARG A 92 5.10 44.05 16.08
C ARG A 92 4.97 43.90 17.60
N GLU A 93 3.97 43.15 18.06
CA GLU A 93 3.73 42.88 19.48
C GLU A 93 4.83 42.01 20.09
N ALA A 94 5.28 40.97 19.37
CA ALA A 94 6.44 40.16 19.74
C ALA A 94 7.81 40.81 19.47
N GLU A 95 7.86 42.12 19.19
CA GLU A 95 9.08 42.87 18.85
C GLU A 95 10.01 42.17 17.82
N VAL A 96 9.47 41.56 16.76
CA VAL A 96 10.28 40.83 15.77
C VAL A 96 10.85 41.83 14.75
N PRO A 97 12.17 42.11 14.74
CA PRO A 97 12.72 43.25 14.02
C PRO A 97 12.84 43.03 12.51
N SER A 98 12.92 41.78 12.04
CA SER A 98 13.12 41.45 10.63
C SER A 98 12.23 40.27 10.18
N TRP A 99 11.22 40.59 9.36
CA TRP A 99 10.33 39.62 8.72
C TRP A 99 9.95 40.04 7.29
N GLN A 100 9.58 39.07 6.46
CA GLN A 100 9.15 39.32 5.08
C GLN A 100 8.12 38.28 4.61
N ILE A 101 7.11 38.67 3.82
CA ILE A 101 6.26 37.71 3.08
C ILE A 101 7.01 37.20 1.85
N VAL A 102 7.07 35.88 1.68
CA VAL A 102 7.70 35.22 0.52
C VAL A 102 6.76 35.35 -0.70
N PRO A 103 7.20 35.94 -1.83
CA PRO A 103 6.31 36.28 -2.94
C PRO A 103 5.85 35.06 -3.73
N ARG A 104 4.55 34.74 -3.63
CA ARG A 104 3.87 33.65 -4.36
C ARG A 104 3.53 34.05 -5.79
N ASN A 105 4.54 34.17 -6.64
CA ASN A 105 4.42 34.60 -8.04
C ASN A 105 3.82 33.50 -8.96
N ASN A 106 2.54 33.19 -8.76
CA ASN A 106 1.79 32.14 -9.47
C ASN A 106 0.33 32.58 -9.76
N PRO A 107 -0.49 31.80 -10.49
CA PRO A 107 -1.86 32.20 -10.85
C PRO A 107 -2.86 32.40 -9.69
N ALA A 108 -2.47 32.19 -8.43
CA ALA A 108 -3.26 32.46 -7.23
C ALA A 108 -2.83 33.73 -6.47
N SER A 109 -1.79 34.46 -6.93
CA SER A 109 -1.26 35.67 -6.27
C SER A 109 -2.32 36.75 -5.99
N ASP A 110 -3.24 36.90 -6.94
CA ASP A 110 -4.17 38.03 -7.02
C ASP A 110 -5.53 37.72 -6.37
N TYR A 111 -5.70 36.49 -5.88
CA TYR A 111 -6.95 36.00 -5.28
C TYR A 111 -6.89 36.05 -3.75
N PRO A 112 -8.05 36.08 -3.07
CA PRO A 112 -8.11 35.77 -1.64
C PRO A 112 -7.45 34.42 -1.35
N SER A 113 -6.75 34.33 -0.23
CA SER A 113 -6.07 33.11 0.24
C SER A 113 -6.34 32.92 1.73
N ASP A 114 -6.40 31.67 2.14
CA ASP A 114 -6.45 31.20 3.52
C ASP A 114 -5.06 31.02 4.15
N PHE A 115 -3.97 31.24 3.41
CA PHE A 115 -2.62 31.17 3.94
C PHE A 115 -1.68 32.24 3.36
N GLU A 116 -0.57 32.47 4.06
CA GLU A 116 0.58 33.23 3.57
C GLU A 116 1.91 32.59 4.04
N VAL A 117 3.00 32.82 3.32
CA VAL A 117 4.34 32.34 3.70
C VAL A 117 5.18 33.49 4.24
N VAL A 118 5.67 33.37 5.47
CA VAL A 118 6.45 34.39 6.19
C VAL A 118 7.86 33.88 6.49
N LEU A 119 8.86 34.69 6.15
CA LEU A 119 10.26 34.49 6.49
C LEU A 119 10.56 35.18 7.83
N LEU A 120 10.87 34.41 8.87
CA LEU A 120 11.26 34.88 10.21
C LEU A 120 12.71 34.46 10.50
N ARG A 121 13.66 35.40 10.50
CA ARG A 121 15.08 35.12 10.73
C ARG A 121 15.49 35.28 12.20
N GLU A 122 15.03 36.35 12.82
CA GLU A 122 15.37 36.73 14.20
C GLU A 122 14.13 36.58 15.09
N ARG A 123 14.33 36.26 16.38
CA ARG A 123 13.22 35.99 17.35
C ARG A 123 12.16 34.99 16.84
N ALA A 124 12.55 34.04 15.99
CA ALA A 124 11.61 33.19 15.25
C ALA A 124 10.72 32.26 16.12
N GLN A 125 11.07 32.00 17.38
CA GLN A 125 10.17 31.32 18.33
C GLN A 125 9.03 32.26 18.74
N ALA A 126 9.33 33.35 19.43
CA ALA A 126 8.34 34.37 19.83
C ALA A 126 7.51 34.92 18.66
N GLY A 127 8.11 35.01 17.46
CA GLY A 127 7.41 35.37 16.23
C GLY A 127 6.45 34.30 15.70
N ARG A 128 6.64 33.01 15.99
CA ARG A 128 5.61 31.97 15.78
C ARG A 128 4.53 32.10 16.84
N ASP A 129 4.92 32.16 18.11
CA ASP A 129 4.01 32.11 19.26
C ASP A 129 2.95 33.22 19.15
N ALA A 130 3.37 34.47 18.98
CA ALA A 130 2.45 35.60 18.80
C ALA A 130 1.67 35.59 17.46
N LEU A 131 2.13 34.85 16.45
CA LEU A 131 1.33 34.60 15.25
C LEU A 131 0.25 33.55 15.52
N GLU A 132 0.49 32.53 16.35
CA GLU A 132 -0.52 31.53 16.73
C GLU A 132 -1.55 32.09 17.72
N ASP A 133 -1.16 32.99 18.63
CA ASP A 133 -2.06 33.71 19.53
C ASP A 133 -3.00 34.71 18.80
N HIS A 134 -2.70 35.09 17.55
CA HIS A 134 -3.46 36.10 16.84
C HIS A 134 -4.83 35.57 16.34
N PRO A 135 -5.98 36.17 16.70
CA PRO A 135 -7.31 35.54 16.59
C PRO A 135 -7.83 35.25 15.16
N ASN A 136 -7.18 35.77 14.11
CA ASN A 136 -7.50 35.42 12.71
C ASN A 136 -6.57 34.36 12.12
N VAL A 137 -5.52 33.95 12.84
CA VAL A 137 -4.65 32.82 12.49
C VAL A 137 -5.26 31.54 13.04
N LYS A 138 -5.13 30.44 12.28
CA LYS A 138 -5.56 29.09 12.63
C LYS A 138 -4.42 28.29 13.25
N ARG A 139 -3.20 28.44 12.68
CA ARG A 139 -1.98 27.70 13.00
C ARG A 139 -0.79 28.28 12.23
N VAL A 140 0.41 28.18 12.78
CA VAL A 140 1.68 28.44 12.09
C VAL A 140 2.44 27.13 11.95
N THR A 141 2.95 26.84 10.75
CA THR A 141 3.70 25.59 10.49
C THR A 141 4.95 25.89 9.67
N PRO A 142 6.08 25.20 9.89
CA PRO A 142 7.25 25.37 9.03
C PRO A 142 6.93 24.90 7.60
N GLN A 143 7.23 25.72 6.59
CA GLN A 143 6.97 25.37 5.19
C GLN A 143 7.78 24.12 4.80
N ARG A 144 7.16 23.05 4.27
CA ARG A 144 7.92 21.89 3.77
C ARG A 144 8.24 22.00 2.27
N ARG A 145 9.43 21.54 1.90
CA ARG A 145 9.91 21.27 0.53
C ARG A 145 9.83 19.77 0.27
N VAL A 146 9.25 19.38 -0.86
CA VAL A 146 9.06 17.98 -1.28
C VAL A 146 9.97 17.67 -2.45
N ARG A 147 10.84 16.66 -2.34
CA ARG A 147 11.68 16.16 -3.44
C ARG A 147 11.24 14.76 -3.86
N ARG A 148 10.68 14.65 -5.06
CA ARG A 148 10.36 13.38 -5.71
C ARG A 148 11.62 12.82 -6.39
N THR A 149 11.76 11.50 -6.46
CA THR A 149 12.85 10.82 -7.16
C THR A 149 12.27 9.71 -8.04
N LEU A 150 11.99 10.05 -9.30
CA LEU A 150 11.59 9.12 -10.35
C LEU A 150 12.82 8.32 -10.82
N LYS A 151 13.11 7.18 -10.18
CA LYS A 151 14.07 6.22 -10.70
C LYS A 151 13.39 5.42 -11.81
N ARG A 152 13.96 5.40 -13.01
CA ARG A 152 13.57 4.46 -14.07
C ARG A 152 14.47 3.23 -13.97
N ILE A 153 13.85 2.05 -13.87
CA ILE A 153 14.55 0.77 -13.87
C ILE A 153 14.01 -0.03 -15.05
N GLU A 154 14.88 -0.34 -16.00
CA GLU A 154 14.58 -1.32 -17.05
C GLU A 154 14.68 -2.72 -16.45
N TYR A 155 13.65 -3.54 -16.64
CA TYR A 155 13.65 -4.94 -16.18
C TYR A 155 13.11 -5.89 -17.25
N THR A 156 13.63 -7.12 -17.24
CA THR A 156 13.16 -8.25 -18.04
C THR A 156 12.17 -9.08 -17.22
N THR A 157 11.12 -9.59 -17.88
CA THR A 157 10.10 -10.43 -17.23
C THR A 157 10.51 -11.90 -17.25
N GLU A 158 11.60 -12.23 -16.58
CA GLU A 158 11.91 -13.61 -16.20
C GLU A 158 11.60 -13.78 -14.72
N LEU A 159 10.72 -14.74 -14.43
CA LEU A 159 10.43 -15.17 -13.06
C LEU A 159 11.58 -16.08 -12.62
N PRO A 160 12.13 -15.91 -11.41
CA PRO A 160 12.85 -16.99 -10.76
C PRO A 160 11.85 -18.14 -10.51
N ASP A 161 12.00 -19.26 -11.20
CA ASP A 161 11.35 -20.51 -10.80
C ASP A 161 12.17 -21.08 -9.63
N GLU A 162 11.58 -21.15 -8.42
CA GLU A 162 12.23 -21.57 -7.18
C GLU A 162 12.64 -23.06 -7.13
N ASN A 163 12.68 -23.76 -8.27
CA ASN A 163 12.88 -25.21 -8.39
C ASN A 163 13.70 -25.60 -9.63
N LEU A 164 14.79 -24.88 -9.92
CA LEU A 164 15.76 -25.23 -10.97
C LEU A 164 17.19 -25.09 -10.46
N GLU A 165 17.84 -26.22 -10.20
CA GLU A 165 19.29 -26.29 -9.96
C GLU A 165 20.05 -25.79 -11.21
N PRO A 166 21.06 -24.90 -11.07
CA PRO A 166 21.91 -24.51 -12.19
C PRO A 166 22.69 -25.71 -12.73
N CYS A 167 22.59 -25.97 -14.03
CA CYS A 167 23.34 -27.06 -14.68
C CYS A 167 24.85 -26.82 -14.54
N ALA A 168 25.52 -27.64 -13.73
CA ALA A 168 26.96 -27.58 -13.57
C ALA A 168 27.69 -28.15 -14.78
N ASP A 169 28.59 -27.36 -15.39
CA ASP A 169 29.77 -27.94 -16.03
C ASP A 169 30.99 -26.98 -16.06
N LYS A 170 32.11 -27.46 -15.49
CA LYS A 170 33.51 -27.04 -15.72
C LYS A 170 33.90 -25.54 -15.62
N GLY A 171 34.32 -25.15 -14.41
CA GLY A 171 35.68 -24.61 -14.24
C GLY A 171 35.87 -23.09 -14.07
N THR A 172 35.22 -22.45 -13.10
CA THR A 172 35.64 -21.14 -12.56
C THR A 172 35.05 -20.96 -11.15
N PRO A 173 35.71 -20.29 -10.19
CA PRO A 173 35.17 -20.11 -8.84
C PRO A 173 34.00 -19.13 -8.83
N CYS A 174 32.96 -19.44 -8.07
CA CYS A 174 31.79 -18.57 -7.92
C CYS A 174 32.10 -17.42 -6.96
N TRP A 175 32.02 -16.18 -7.44
CA TRP A 175 32.02 -14.98 -6.61
C TRP A 175 30.59 -14.52 -6.35
N ALA A 176 30.31 -14.08 -5.12
CA ALA A 176 29.05 -13.41 -4.77
C ALA A 176 28.85 -12.16 -5.63
N GLN A 177 27.62 -11.92 -6.10
CA GLN A 177 27.31 -10.75 -6.92
C GLN A 177 27.35 -9.47 -6.08
N THR A 178 28.44 -8.72 -6.25
CA THR A 178 28.60 -7.39 -5.67
C THR A 178 27.71 -6.38 -6.41
N TRP A 179 26.95 -5.60 -5.64
CA TRP A 179 26.20 -4.46 -6.17
C TRP A 179 27.15 -3.45 -6.81
N GLN A 180 27.14 -3.35 -8.15
CA GLN A 180 27.99 -2.38 -8.85
C GLN A 180 27.44 -0.96 -8.67
N SER A 181 28.08 -0.22 -7.78
CA SER A 181 27.72 1.15 -7.42
C SER A 181 28.14 2.18 -8.48
N SER A 182 27.29 3.18 -8.71
CA SER A 182 27.63 4.37 -9.48
C SER A 182 28.66 5.22 -8.72
N ARG A 183 29.94 5.13 -9.12
CA ARG A 183 31.06 5.80 -8.45
C ARG A 183 30.92 7.34 -8.41
N PRO A 184 30.99 7.98 -7.23
CA PRO A 184 31.37 9.38 -7.12
C PRO A 184 32.84 9.58 -7.51
N LEU A 185 33.17 10.72 -8.14
CA LEU A 185 34.55 11.07 -8.45
C LEU A 185 35.33 11.48 -7.19
N LYS A 186 36.36 10.72 -6.82
CA LYS A 186 37.36 11.19 -5.84
C LYS A 186 38.11 12.41 -6.42
N ARG A 187 38.15 13.51 -5.68
CA ARG A 187 39.26 14.47 -5.73
C ARG A 187 39.75 14.75 -4.31
N THR A 188 41.06 14.73 -4.15
CA THR A 188 41.76 14.90 -2.88
C THR A 188 41.85 16.38 -2.49
N SER A 189 41.81 16.63 -1.19
CA SER A 189 42.05 17.94 -0.60
C SER A 189 43.54 18.26 -0.51
N LEU A 190 43.92 19.47 -0.89
CA LEU A 190 45.12 20.16 -0.39
C LEU A 190 44.70 21.58 0.00
N ALA A 191 45.30 22.13 1.06
CA ALA A 191 44.80 23.30 1.77
C ALA A 191 45.77 24.49 1.76
N TYR A 192 45.25 25.67 2.11
CA TYR A 192 45.99 26.91 2.46
C TYR A 192 46.82 27.54 1.31
N SER A 193 46.62 28.82 0.95
CA SER A 193 46.89 29.98 1.80
C SER A 193 46.42 31.30 1.13
N ARG A 194 46.44 32.42 1.87
CA ARG A 194 46.18 33.79 1.34
C ARG A 194 47.49 34.48 0.94
N LYS A 195 47.58 35.09 -0.24
CA LYS A 195 48.15 36.47 -0.43
C LYS A 195 48.12 37.00 -1.89
N LYS A 196 47.62 38.24 -2.00
CA LYS A 196 48.07 39.39 -2.81
C LYS A 196 48.66 39.23 -4.24
N VAL A 197 47.92 39.82 -5.21
CA VAL A 197 48.31 40.96 -6.10
C VAL A 197 49.32 40.72 -7.26
N LEU A 198 49.13 41.53 -8.34
CA LEU A 198 49.96 41.79 -9.54
C LEU A 198 49.80 40.89 -10.80
N ASP A 199 49.10 41.46 -11.80
CA ASP A 199 49.44 41.44 -13.24
C ASP A 199 50.89 41.95 -13.49
N PRO A 200 51.57 41.81 -14.68
CA PRO A 200 50.95 41.85 -16.03
C PRO A 200 51.67 41.15 -17.24
N VAL A 201 51.15 41.42 -18.46
CA VAL A 201 51.86 41.61 -19.77
C VAL A 201 52.13 40.41 -20.75
N LEU A 202 52.16 40.80 -22.04
CA LEU A 202 52.15 40.08 -23.35
C LEU A 202 53.32 39.09 -23.62
N HIS A 203 53.17 38.04 -24.46
CA HIS A 203 53.44 38.01 -25.93
C HIS A 203 53.33 36.55 -26.52
N ARG A 204 53.60 36.22 -27.80
CA ARG A 204 52.93 36.55 -29.11
C ARG A 204 53.64 35.87 -30.33
N SER A 205 53.26 34.66 -30.76
CA SER A 205 53.58 34.04 -32.10
C SER A 205 52.76 32.73 -32.29
N LYS A 206 52.35 32.17 -33.46
CA LYS A 206 52.59 32.24 -34.94
C LYS A 206 53.57 31.22 -35.59
N GLY A 207 53.02 30.22 -36.31
CA GLY A 207 53.67 29.28 -37.26
C GLY A 207 52.98 27.88 -37.23
N GLN A 208 52.24 27.40 -38.25
CA GLN A 208 52.61 26.73 -39.53
C GLN A 208 53.16 25.27 -39.39
N ALA A 209 52.80 24.25 -40.21
CA ALA A 209 51.77 24.14 -41.28
C ALA A 209 51.47 22.69 -41.79
N ARG A 210 50.22 22.47 -42.29
CA ARG A 210 49.75 21.65 -43.46
C ARG A 210 50.07 20.14 -43.65
N ARG A 211 49.00 19.34 -43.86
CA ARG A 211 48.66 18.40 -45.00
C ARG A 211 47.47 17.48 -44.59
N LYS A 212 46.55 16.94 -45.43
CA LYS A 212 46.11 17.13 -46.84
C LYS A 212 44.65 16.56 -47.00
N ILE A 213 43.94 16.78 -48.13
CA ILE A 213 42.57 16.26 -48.49
C ILE A 213 42.63 15.48 -49.84
N PRO A 214 41.61 14.73 -50.37
CA PRO A 214 40.16 15.01 -50.59
C PRO A 214 39.20 13.96 -49.92
N LEU A 215 37.85 13.95 -49.99
CA LEU A 215 36.73 14.70 -50.63
C LEU A 215 36.04 14.16 -51.94
N ARG A 216 34.78 13.66 -51.76
CA ARG A 216 33.58 13.76 -52.66
C ARG A 216 33.55 12.95 -53.99
N PRO A 217 32.39 12.80 -54.72
CA PRO A 217 31.12 13.56 -54.66
C PRO A 217 29.78 12.77 -54.58
N LEU A 218 28.67 13.51 -54.76
CA LEU A 218 27.23 13.15 -54.74
C LEU A 218 26.61 13.50 -56.12
N PRO A 219 25.44 12.95 -56.53
CA PRO A 219 24.28 13.84 -56.76
C PRO A 219 22.89 13.20 -56.44
N GLU A 220 21.80 13.88 -56.81
CA GLU A 220 20.45 13.73 -56.25
C GLU A 220 19.39 13.02 -57.16
N LEU A 221 18.14 12.97 -56.61
CA LEU A 221 16.84 13.30 -57.25
C LEU A 221 15.81 12.19 -57.59
N ILE A 222 14.53 12.55 -57.32
CA ILE A 222 13.24 12.00 -57.81
C ILE A 222 12.62 10.76 -57.10
N LYS A 223 11.29 10.88 -56.86
CA LYS A 223 10.27 9.85 -56.50
C LYS A 223 9.14 9.94 -57.58
N PRO A 224 8.06 9.11 -57.67
CA PRO A 224 7.54 8.13 -56.70
C PRO A 224 6.77 6.86 -57.26
N LYS A 225 6.18 6.07 -56.35
CA LYS A 225 4.87 5.34 -56.46
C LYS A 225 4.69 4.09 -57.39
N ALA A 226 4.57 2.94 -56.71
CA ALA A 226 3.30 2.20 -56.44
C ALA A 226 2.84 0.98 -57.29
N LYS A 227 1.83 0.30 -56.72
CA LYS A 227 0.86 -0.71 -57.24
C LYS A 227 1.17 -2.21 -57.14
N THR A 228 0.65 -2.77 -56.05
CA THR A 228 0.15 -4.13 -55.85
C THR A 228 -0.84 -4.62 -56.92
N LYS A 229 -0.82 -5.92 -57.24
CA LYS A 229 -1.95 -6.84 -57.59
C LYS A 229 -1.42 -8.29 -57.40
N ARG A 230 -2.13 -9.26 -56.78
CA ARG A 230 -3.29 -10.08 -57.26
C ARG A 230 -2.93 -10.92 -58.52
N THR A 231 -3.38 -12.18 -58.68
CA THR A 231 -4.63 -12.78 -58.16
C THR A 231 -4.65 -14.33 -58.14
N VAL A 232 -5.25 -14.92 -57.09
CA VAL A 232 -6.23 -16.05 -57.05
C VAL A 232 -5.91 -17.41 -57.71
N GLY A 233 -6.09 -18.47 -56.90
CA GLY A 233 -6.53 -19.81 -57.31
C GLY A 233 -7.78 -20.26 -56.51
N LYS A 234 -8.65 -21.07 -57.11
CA LYS A 234 -9.87 -21.66 -56.49
C LYS A 234 -9.47 -22.88 -55.63
N GLY A 235 -10.20 -23.36 -54.62
CA GLY A 235 -11.49 -22.91 -54.04
C GLY A 235 -12.48 -24.09 -53.88
N SER A 236 -13.06 -24.29 -52.69
CA SER A 236 -14.18 -25.21 -52.46
C SER A 236 -15.11 -24.72 -51.33
N LYS A 237 -16.33 -25.24 -51.26
CA LYS A 237 -17.42 -24.78 -50.37
C LYS A 237 -17.75 -25.83 -49.32
N ASN A 238 -18.25 -25.40 -48.16
CA ASN A 238 -19.14 -26.21 -47.34
C ASN A 238 -20.21 -25.34 -46.67
N LYS A 239 -21.48 -25.77 -46.75
CA LYS A 239 -22.58 -25.26 -45.92
C LYS A 239 -22.72 -26.20 -44.72
N VAL A 240 -22.93 -25.65 -43.52
CA VAL A 240 -23.48 -26.42 -42.39
C VAL A 240 -24.57 -25.56 -41.73
N THR A 241 -25.70 -26.19 -41.42
CA THR A 241 -26.93 -25.53 -40.93
C THR A 241 -26.93 -25.48 -39.40
N VAL A 242 -27.49 -24.42 -38.82
CA VAL A 242 -27.64 -24.27 -37.36
C VAL A 242 -28.87 -25.01 -36.85
N LYS A 243 -28.73 -25.72 -35.73
CA LYS A 243 -29.83 -26.01 -34.79
C LYS A 243 -29.44 -25.50 -33.39
N LYS A 244 -30.39 -24.88 -32.68
CA LYS A 244 -30.25 -24.54 -31.26
C LYS A 244 -30.57 -25.75 -30.39
N GLY A 245 -29.87 -25.87 -29.27
CA GLY A 245 -30.17 -26.75 -28.13
C GLY A 245 -29.36 -26.27 -26.93
N SER A 246 -30.00 -26.12 -25.78
CA SER A 246 -29.40 -25.48 -24.59
C SER A 246 -29.07 -26.50 -23.50
N ALA A 247 -27.77 -26.65 -23.18
CA ALA A 247 -27.33 -27.35 -21.97
C ALA A 247 -25.96 -26.82 -21.49
N PHE A 248 -25.95 -26.41 -20.21
CA PHE A 248 -24.88 -26.36 -19.21
C PHE A 248 -23.39 -26.18 -19.60
N TRP A 249 -22.72 -25.28 -18.88
CA TRP A 249 -21.26 -25.19 -18.80
C TRP A 249 -20.71 -26.16 -17.74
N HIS A 250 -19.69 -26.93 -18.09
CA HIS A 250 -18.69 -27.42 -17.13
C HIS A 250 -17.29 -27.27 -17.73
N SER A 251 -16.32 -26.90 -16.89
CA SER A 251 -14.95 -26.63 -17.30
C SER A 251 -14.05 -27.87 -17.20
N THR A 252 -13.46 -28.29 -18.32
CA THR A 252 -12.31 -29.21 -18.35
C THR A 252 -11.17 -28.59 -19.16
N GLY A 253 -9.94 -28.70 -18.65
CA GLY A 253 -8.84 -27.81 -19.03
C GLY A 253 -8.26 -27.98 -20.44
N ARG A 254 -7.75 -26.86 -21.00
CA ARG A 254 -6.82 -26.82 -22.14
C ARG A 254 -5.65 -25.87 -21.86
N HIS A 255 -4.84 -26.21 -20.85
CA HIS A 255 -3.64 -25.48 -20.45
C HIS A 255 -2.43 -25.75 -21.38
N THR A 256 -2.57 -25.49 -22.68
CA THR A 256 -1.46 -25.58 -23.65
C THR A 256 -1.48 -24.48 -24.72
N SER A 257 -2.64 -24.01 -25.18
CA SER A 257 -2.73 -23.04 -26.29
C SER A 257 -2.49 -21.57 -25.91
N ARG A 258 -2.42 -21.23 -24.62
CA ARG A 258 -2.33 -19.81 -24.17
C ARG A 258 -0.98 -19.13 -24.39
N ARG A 259 0.14 -19.85 -24.57
CA ARG A 259 1.48 -19.23 -24.73
C ARG A 259 1.65 -18.41 -26.03
N LEU A 260 0.87 -18.69 -27.08
CA LEU A 260 1.01 -18.06 -28.41
C LEU A 260 0.16 -16.79 -28.65
N LEU A 261 -0.61 -16.32 -27.66
CA LEU A 261 -1.45 -15.11 -27.77
C LEU A 261 -1.00 -13.96 -26.85
N ARG A 262 0.20 -14.05 -26.25
CA ARG A 262 0.70 -13.10 -25.23
C ARG A 262 1.43 -11.88 -25.80
N THR A 263 1.44 -11.69 -27.12
CA THR A 263 2.27 -10.71 -27.85
C THR A 263 1.53 -9.47 -28.36
N VAL A 264 0.22 -9.35 -28.15
CA VAL A 264 -0.52 -8.09 -28.40
C VAL A 264 -0.60 -7.31 -27.09
N PRO A 265 0.09 -6.16 -26.93
CA PRO A 265 0.00 -5.36 -25.71
C PRO A 265 -1.41 -4.80 -25.57
N ARG A 266 -2.13 -5.24 -24.54
CA ARG A 266 -3.54 -4.88 -24.30
C ARG A 266 -3.61 -3.46 -23.74
N GLN A 267 -4.33 -2.58 -24.42
CA GLN A 267 -4.60 -1.24 -23.88
C GLN A 267 -5.54 -1.37 -22.67
N VAL A 268 -5.18 -0.74 -21.55
CA VAL A 268 -5.88 -0.85 -20.27
C VAL A 268 -7.38 -0.50 -20.34
N THR A 269 -7.74 0.46 -21.18
CA THR A 269 -9.13 0.87 -21.46
C THR A 269 -9.99 -0.29 -21.99
N HIS A 270 -9.47 -1.08 -22.92
CA HIS A 270 -10.16 -2.27 -23.46
C HIS A 270 -10.22 -3.41 -22.42
N VAL A 271 -9.20 -3.57 -21.57
CA VAL A 271 -9.23 -4.62 -20.52
C VAL A 271 -10.26 -4.28 -19.43
N LEU A 272 -10.55 -3.00 -19.21
CA LEU A 272 -11.62 -2.51 -18.33
C LEU A 272 -12.91 -2.11 -19.09
N GLN A 273 -13.03 -2.48 -20.37
CA GLN A 273 -14.25 -2.35 -21.18
C GLN A 273 -14.80 -0.92 -21.36
N ALA A 274 -13.93 0.11 -21.31
CA ALA A 274 -14.30 1.51 -21.48
C ALA A 274 -14.92 1.81 -22.85
N ASP A 275 -14.54 1.03 -23.86
CA ASP A 275 -15.06 1.03 -25.22
C ASP A 275 -16.57 0.77 -25.33
N LEU A 276 -17.20 0.13 -24.32
CA LEU A 276 -18.66 0.03 -24.25
C LEU A 276 -19.32 1.34 -23.84
N LEU A 277 -18.73 2.11 -22.91
CA LEU A 277 -19.23 3.44 -22.54
C LEU A 277 -18.97 4.46 -23.66
N TRP A 278 -17.85 4.34 -24.38
CA TRP A 278 -17.59 5.11 -25.61
C TRP A 278 -18.64 4.82 -26.69
N ALA A 279 -19.06 3.57 -26.85
CA ALA A 279 -20.12 3.19 -27.78
C ALA A 279 -21.52 3.71 -27.37
N MET A 280 -21.72 4.05 -26.09
CA MET A 280 -22.91 4.76 -25.59
C MET A 280 -22.81 6.29 -25.75
N GLY A 281 -21.68 6.82 -26.25
CA GLY A 281 -21.43 8.25 -26.45
C GLY A 281 -20.75 8.96 -25.28
N PHE A 282 -20.42 8.25 -24.20
CA PHE A 282 -19.73 8.82 -23.04
C PHE A 282 -18.22 8.75 -23.24
N ALA A 283 -17.53 9.89 -23.13
CA ALA A 283 -16.08 9.97 -23.38
C ALA A 283 -15.35 10.99 -22.49
N GLY A 284 -15.94 11.40 -21.38
CA GLY A 284 -15.41 12.44 -20.48
C GLY A 284 -15.92 13.86 -20.76
N SER A 285 -16.69 14.08 -21.83
CA SER A 285 -17.18 15.41 -22.22
C SER A 285 -17.92 16.12 -21.08
N GLY A 286 -17.65 17.40 -20.88
CA GLY A 286 -18.22 18.23 -19.81
C GLY A 286 -17.57 18.05 -18.43
N ILE A 287 -16.66 17.09 -18.25
CA ILE A 287 -15.96 16.85 -16.97
C ILE A 287 -14.57 17.48 -17.00
N LYS A 288 -14.27 18.31 -16.01
CA LYS A 288 -12.94 18.91 -15.81
C LYS A 288 -12.04 18.01 -14.98
N VAL A 289 -10.86 17.71 -15.49
CA VAL A 289 -9.86 16.88 -14.80
C VAL A 289 -8.58 17.65 -14.58
N ALA A 290 -8.13 17.75 -13.32
CA ALA A 290 -6.82 18.28 -12.98
C ALA A 290 -5.79 17.15 -12.86
N VAL A 291 -4.60 17.37 -13.44
CA VAL A 291 -3.42 16.51 -13.24
C VAL A 291 -2.33 17.33 -12.54
N PHE A 292 -2.01 16.95 -11.31
CA PHE A 292 -0.95 17.56 -10.49
C PHE A 292 0.32 16.73 -10.65
N ASP A 293 1.27 17.18 -11.47
CA ASP A 293 2.52 16.46 -11.74
C ASP A 293 3.61 17.40 -12.32
N THR A 294 4.48 16.91 -13.21
CA THR A 294 5.52 17.68 -13.92
C THR A 294 4.99 18.49 -15.12
N GLY A 295 3.67 18.62 -15.27
CA GLY A 295 3.04 19.35 -16.36
C GLY A 295 2.79 18.49 -17.61
N LEU A 296 2.70 19.14 -18.78
CA LEU A 296 2.40 18.50 -20.06
C LEU A 296 3.22 19.11 -21.19
N SER A 297 3.68 18.25 -22.11
CA SER A 297 4.29 18.60 -23.38
C SER A 297 3.28 19.32 -24.31
N GLU A 298 3.59 20.57 -24.65
CA GLU A 298 2.71 21.56 -25.31
C GLU A 298 2.07 21.10 -26.61
N ASN A 299 2.88 20.57 -27.53
CA ASN A 299 2.45 20.20 -28.87
C ASN A 299 2.19 18.69 -29.01
N HIS A 300 1.85 18.01 -27.89
CA HIS A 300 1.74 16.56 -27.88
C HIS A 300 0.48 16.07 -28.62
N PRO A 301 0.61 15.29 -29.72
CA PRO A 301 -0.46 15.12 -30.71
C PRO A 301 -1.68 14.30 -30.25
N HIS A 302 -1.61 13.74 -29.04
CA HIS A 302 -2.65 12.88 -28.45
C HIS A 302 -3.79 13.65 -27.80
N PHE A 303 -3.58 14.92 -27.42
CA PHE A 303 -4.56 15.70 -26.66
C PHE A 303 -5.33 16.66 -27.57
N ARG A 304 -6.64 16.84 -27.29
CA ARG A 304 -7.53 17.75 -28.05
C ARG A 304 -8.22 18.79 -27.17
N ASN A 305 -8.69 18.40 -25.98
CA ASN A 305 -9.51 19.24 -25.10
C ASN A 305 -8.69 19.82 -23.93
N LEU A 306 -7.48 20.29 -24.23
CA LEU A 306 -6.63 20.96 -23.25
C LEU A 306 -7.19 22.37 -22.97
N LYS A 307 -7.58 22.65 -21.72
CA LYS A 307 -8.18 23.93 -21.29
C LYS A 307 -7.21 24.85 -20.58
N ASP A 308 -6.29 24.29 -19.79
CA ASP A 308 -5.40 25.07 -18.93
C ASP A 308 -4.05 24.36 -18.75
N ARG A 309 -2.98 25.15 -18.70
CA ARG A 309 -1.61 24.74 -18.37
C ARG A 309 -1.04 25.78 -17.42
N THR A 310 -1.08 25.48 -16.13
CA THR A 310 -0.52 26.32 -15.07
C THR A 310 0.81 25.76 -14.56
N ASN A 311 1.64 26.64 -14.02
CA ASN A 311 2.85 26.27 -13.31
C ASN A 311 2.91 27.02 -11.99
N TRP A 312 3.09 26.25 -10.92
CA TRP A 312 3.12 26.69 -9.53
C TRP A 312 4.56 26.77 -9.01
N THR A 313 5.53 26.33 -9.81
CA THR A 313 6.96 26.32 -9.48
C THR A 313 7.66 27.61 -9.88
N ASN A 314 8.84 27.84 -9.31
CA ASN A 314 9.71 28.98 -9.67
C ASN A 314 10.40 28.87 -11.05
N GLU A 315 10.30 27.73 -11.76
CA GLU A 315 10.84 27.59 -13.12
C GLU A 315 9.91 28.24 -14.15
N LYS A 316 10.47 28.99 -15.12
CA LYS A 316 9.68 29.68 -16.16
C LYS A 316 9.29 28.76 -17.32
N THR A 317 8.56 27.67 -17.03
CA THR A 317 8.10 26.70 -18.05
C THR A 317 6.77 26.03 -17.70
N LEU A 318 5.94 25.79 -18.73
CA LEU A 318 4.73 24.95 -18.66
C LEU A 318 4.98 23.52 -19.19
N ASN A 319 6.16 23.28 -19.79
CA ASN A 319 6.49 22.04 -20.48
C ASN A 319 7.04 20.98 -19.51
N ASP A 320 6.61 19.73 -19.73
CA ASP A 320 7.06 18.56 -18.98
C ASP A 320 8.49 18.17 -19.38
N GLY A 321 9.47 18.38 -18.50
CA GLY A 321 10.85 17.96 -18.75
C GLY A 321 11.14 16.48 -18.50
N LEU A 322 10.20 15.74 -17.89
CA LEU A 322 10.45 14.38 -17.36
C LEU A 322 9.53 13.30 -17.98
N GLY A 323 8.41 13.73 -18.55
CA GLY A 323 7.42 12.90 -19.25
C GLY A 323 6.37 12.25 -18.35
N HIS A 324 6.49 12.37 -17.01
CA HIS A 324 5.59 11.69 -16.08
C HIS A 324 4.18 12.26 -16.15
N GLY A 325 4.01 13.58 -15.97
CA GLY A 325 2.72 14.25 -16.15
C GLY A 325 2.10 14.03 -17.54
N THR A 326 2.91 14.03 -18.61
CA THR A 326 2.45 13.74 -19.98
C THR A 326 1.89 12.31 -20.11
N PHE A 327 2.52 11.32 -19.47
CA PHE A 327 2.03 9.94 -19.45
C PHE A 327 0.75 9.80 -18.60
N VAL A 328 0.73 10.39 -17.40
CA VAL A 328 -0.42 10.38 -16.46
C VAL A 328 -1.64 11.00 -17.13
N ALA A 329 -1.50 12.18 -17.73
CA ALA A 329 -2.54 12.82 -18.54
C ALA A 329 -2.94 11.95 -19.75
N GLY A 330 -1.98 11.23 -20.36
CA GLY A 330 -2.23 10.31 -21.48
C GLY A 330 -3.17 9.15 -21.12
N VAL A 331 -2.95 8.50 -19.98
CA VAL A 331 -3.82 7.42 -19.48
C VAL A 331 -5.24 7.93 -19.21
N ILE A 332 -5.39 9.18 -18.76
CA ILE A 332 -6.68 9.82 -18.54
C ILE A 332 -7.36 10.20 -19.87
N ALA A 333 -6.70 10.94 -20.76
CA ALA A 333 -7.33 11.69 -21.85
C ALA A 333 -6.64 11.60 -23.24
N SER A 334 -5.78 10.61 -23.51
CA SER A 334 -5.23 10.40 -24.87
C SER A 334 -6.35 10.07 -25.88
N SER A 335 -6.45 10.87 -26.94
CA SER A 335 -7.43 10.72 -28.04
C SER A 335 -6.86 10.07 -29.32
N LYS A 336 -5.54 9.88 -29.40
CA LYS A 336 -4.85 9.20 -30.50
C LYS A 336 -3.68 8.40 -29.92
N GLU A 337 -3.56 7.14 -30.31
CA GLU A 337 -2.54 6.19 -29.83
C GLU A 337 -2.53 5.98 -28.30
N CYS A 338 -2.67 4.71 -27.89
CA CYS A 338 -2.76 4.32 -26.48
C CYS A 338 -3.80 5.15 -25.73
N GLN A 339 -5.02 5.06 -26.28
CA GLN A 339 -6.20 5.83 -25.91
C GLN A 339 -6.48 5.75 -24.40
N GLY A 340 -6.69 6.92 -23.80
CA GLY A 340 -7.08 7.09 -22.41
C GLY A 340 -8.59 6.94 -22.23
N PHE A 341 -9.04 6.82 -20.98
CA PHE A 341 -10.44 6.54 -20.66
C PHE A 341 -11.42 7.64 -21.08
N SER A 342 -10.99 8.89 -21.01
CA SER A 342 -11.84 10.08 -21.13
C SER A 342 -11.27 11.08 -22.15
N PRO A 343 -11.21 10.72 -23.45
CA PRO A 343 -10.52 11.52 -24.47
C PRO A 343 -11.25 12.82 -24.85
N ASP A 344 -12.48 13.05 -24.39
CA ASP A 344 -13.25 14.32 -24.55
C ASP A 344 -13.26 15.20 -23.29
N ALA A 345 -12.59 14.79 -22.20
CA ALA A 345 -12.56 15.56 -20.96
C ALA A 345 -11.80 16.89 -21.07
N ASP A 346 -12.25 17.87 -20.28
CA ASP A 346 -11.65 19.20 -20.17
C ASP A 346 -10.39 19.10 -19.30
N LEU A 347 -9.23 19.03 -19.94
CA LEU A 347 -7.96 18.73 -19.29
C LEU A 347 -7.29 20.00 -18.76
N HIS A 348 -7.07 20.02 -17.45
CA HIS A 348 -6.33 21.05 -16.72
C HIS A 348 -5.01 20.46 -16.20
N ILE A 349 -3.88 21.05 -16.59
CA ILE A 349 -2.55 20.55 -16.23
C ILE A 349 -1.86 21.52 -15.28
N PHE A 350 -1.64 21.08 -14.04
CA PHE A 350 -1.02 21.90 -13.00
C PHE A 350 0.38 21.37 -12.74
N ARG A 351 1.40 22.08 -13.25
CA ARG A 351 2.81 21.75 -12.98
C ARG A 351 3.16 22.20 -11.57
N VAL A 352 3.28 21.23 -10.67
CA VAL A 352 3.66 21.44 -9.25
C VAL A 352 5.06 20.93 -8.93
N PHE A 353 5.72 20.20 -9.84
CA PHE A 353 7.12 19.77 -9.71
C PHE A 353 8.02 20.43 -10.76
N THR A 354 9.18 20.91 -10.29
CA THR A 354 10.31 21.38 -11.13
C THR A 354 10.95 20.23 -11.92
N ASN A 355 11.82 20.54 -12.88
CA ASN A 355 12.60 19.51 -13.59
C ASN A 355 13.63 18.84 -12.67
N ASN A 356 14.07 19.54 -11.61
CA ASN A 356 14.86 18.98 -10.51
C ASN A 356 14.01 18.15 -9.51
N GLN A 357 12.73 17.94 -9.81
CA GLN A 357 11.76 17.14 -9.02
C GLN A 357 11.49 17.67 -7.61
N VAL A 358 11.71 18.97 -7.40
CA VAL A 358 11.37 19.71 -6.17
C VAL A 358 10.00 20.38 -6.33
N SER A 359 9.23 20.36 -5.25
CA SER A 359 7.98 21.09 -5.00
C SER A 359 8.01 21.69 -3.58
N TYR A 360 7.02 22.52 -3.24
CA TYR A 360 6.84 23.14 -1.92
C TYR A 360 5.37 23.04 -1.51
N THR A 361 5.12 22.97 -0.20
CA THR A 361 3.77 22.86 0.39
C THR A 361 2.84 23.95 -0.14
N SER A 362 3.27 25.21 -0.07
CA SER A 362 2.52 26.36 -0.57
C SER A 362 2.16 26.29 -2.06
N TRP A 363 2.97 25.61 -2.89
CA TRP A 363 2.66 25.40 -4.31
C TRP A 363 1.50 24.42 -4.49
N PHE A 364 1.36 23.43 -3.59
CA PHE A 364 0.16 22.58 -3.55
C PHE A 364 -1.04 23.35 -3.01
N LEU A 365 -0.89 24.14 -1.94
CA LEU A 365 -1.98 24.94 -1.38
C LEU A 365 -2.59 25.91 -2.41
N ASP A 366 -1.75 26.66 -3.13
CA ASP A 366 -2.19 27.55 -4.21
C ASP A 366 -2.82 26.79 -5.39
N ALA A 367 -2.23 25.66 -5.79
CA ALA A 367 -2.77 24.82 -6.85
C ALA A 367 -4.14 24.23 -6.48
N PHE A 368 -4.35 23.83 -5.22
CA PHE A 368 -5.64 23.36 -4.71
C PHE A 368 -6.67 24.48 -4.61
N ASN A 369 -6.30 25.66 -4.08
CA ASN A 369 -7.15 26.86 -4.08
C ASN A 369 -7.61 27.22 -5.50
N TYR A 370 -6.72 27.14 -6.49
CA TYR A 370 -7.07 27.36 -7.90
C TYR A 370 -7.91 26.22 -8.51
N ALA A 371 -7.74 24.97 -8.08
CA ALA A 371 -8.60 23.85 -8.49
C ALA A 371 -10.05 24.02 -8.00
N ILE A 372 -10.22 24.47 -6.75
CA ILE A 372 -11.52 24.83 -6.16
C ILE A 372 -12.14 25.99 -6.97
N LEU A 373 -11.40 27.08 -7.19
CA LEU A 373 -11.84 28.24 -7.96
C LEU A 373 -12.29 27.87 -9.40
N LYS A 374 -11.55 26.98 -10.08
CA LYS A 374 -11.91 26.49 -11.42
C LYS A 374 -13.09 25.51 -11.41
N LYS A 375 -13.56 25.05 -10.25
CA LYS A 375 -14.56 24.00 -10.06
C LYS A 375 -14.19 22.74 -10.84
N ILE A 376 -12.99 22.22 -10.58
CA ILE A 376 -12.52 20.92 -11.09
C ILE A 376 -13.42 19.80 -10.57
N ASN A 377 -13.71 18.77 -11.38
CA ASN A 377 -14.54 17.65 -10.97
C ASN A 377 -13.71 16.47 -10.43
N VAL A 378 -12.58 16.18 -11.07
CA VAL A 378 -11.70 15.06 -10.74
C VAL A 378 -10.25 15.56 -10.64
N LEU A 379 -9.54 15.18 -9.59
CA LEU A 379 -8.13 15.52 -9.40
C LEU A 379 -7.31 14.24 -9.26
N ASN A 380 -6.35 14.04 -10.17
CA ASN A 380 -5.35 12.98 -10.08
C ASN A 380 -4.07 13.52 -9.44
N LEU A 381 -3.71 12.99 -8.27
CA LEU A 381 -2.42 13.20 -7.63
C LEU A 381 -1.60 11.89 -7.70
N SER A 382 -0.73 11.75 -8.70
CA SER A 382 0.21 10.61 -8.82
C SER A 382 1.45 10.80 -7.93
N ILE A 383 1.23 11.29 -6.70
CA ILE A 383 2.22 11.70 -5.71
C ILE A 383 1.71 11.35 -4.32
N GLY A 384 2.60 10.80 -3.49
CA GLY A 384 2.43 10.68 -2.06
C GLY A 384 3.70 10.14 -1.45
N GLY A 385 4.17 10.75 -0.35
CA GLY A 385 5.34 10.30 0.39
C GLY A 385 4.96 9.51 1.65
N PRO A 386 5.94 9.00 2.41
CA PRO A 386 5.69 8.54 3.77
C PRO A 386 5.05 9.67 4.59
N ASP A 387 4.35 9.31 5.65
CA ASP A 387 3.21 10.06 6.18
C ASP A 387 3.56 11.33 6.98
N PHE A 388 4.10 12.35 6.31
CA PHE A 388 4.48 13.60 6.94
C PHE A 388 3.27 14.35 7.52
N MET A 389 3.38 14.76 8.79
CA MET A 389 2.46 15.66 9.51
C MET A 389 2.45 17.09 8.92
N ASP A 390 2.14 17.22 7.63
CA ASP A 390 2.00 18.47 6.91
C ASP A 390 0.53 18.91 6.99
N HIS A 391 0.09 19.28 8.20
CA HIS A 391 -1.31 19.58 8.48
C HIS A 391 -1.94 20.64 7.53
N PRO A 392 -1.24 21.66 7.00
CA PRO A 392 -1.79 22.53 5.95
C PRO A 392 -2.16 21.77 4.67
N PHE A 393 -1.35 20.80 4.24
CA PHE A 393 -1.62 19.99 3.05
C PHE A 393 -2.83 19.06 3.28
N VAL A 394 -2.92 18.42 4.45
CA VAL A 394 -4.05 17.54 4.81
C VAL A 394 -5.35 18.33 4.98
N ASP A 395 -5.32 19.46 5.71
CA ASP A 395 -6.46 20.40 5.83
C ASP A 395 -6.97 20.82 4.44
N LYS A 396 -6.06 21.10 3.50
CA LYS A 396 -6.40 21.51 2.13
C LYS A 396 -6.94 20.36 1.28
N VAL A 397 -6.52 19.12 1.50
CA VAL A 397 -7.12 17.92 0.87
C VAL A 397 -8.55 17.71 1.37
N TRP A 398 -8.81 17.93 2.66
CA TRP A 398 -10.18 17.90 3.20
C TRP A 398 -11.04 19.02 2.62
N GLU A 399 -10.55 20.25 2.53
CA GLU A 399 -11.29 21.36 1.90
C GLU A 399 -11.53 21.15 0.39
N LEU A 400 -10.53 20.66 -0.34
CA LEU A 400 -10.64 20.31 -1.75
C LEU A 400 -11.77 19.30 -1.98
N THR A 401 -11.81 18.23 -1.19
CA THR A 401 -12.88 17.22 -1.29
C THR A 401 -14.23 17.75 -0.82
N ALA A 402 -14.27 18.58 0.24
CA ALA A 402 -15.48 19.28 0.68
C ALA A 402 -16.12 20.13 -0.44
N ASN A 403 -15.29 20.76 -1.28
CA ASN A 403 -15.71 21.48 -2.50
C ASN A 403 -16.14 20.56 -3.68
N LYS A 404 -16.63 19.35 -3.38
CA LYS A 404 -17.09 18.30 -4.31
C LYS A 404 -16.02 17.81 -5.33
N VAL A 405 -14.73 18.10 -5.14
CA VAL A 405 -13.66 17.59 -6.03
C VAL A 405 -13.35 16.13 -5.70
N ILE A 406 -13.46 15.22 -6.68
CA ILE A 406 -13.17 13.80 -6.49
C ILE A 406 -11.65 13.58 -6.61
N MET A 407 -10.98 13.34 -5.49
CA MET A 407 -9.53 13.14 -5.44
C MET A 407 -9.14 11.65 -5.55
N VAL A 408 -8.23 11.35 -6.48
CA VAL A 408 -7.66 10.02 -6.71
C VAL A 408 -6.15 10.09 -6.53
N SER A 409 -5.59 9.18 -5.71
CA SER A 409 -4.17 9.17 -5.37
C SER A 409 -3.55 7.76 -5.39
N ALA A 410 -2.24 7.72 -5.60
CA ALA A 410 -1.44 6.50 -5.66
C ALA A 410 -1.02 6.05 -4.25
N ILE A 411 -1.23 4.77 -3.90
CA ILE A 411 -1.07 4.29 -2.52
C ILE A 411 0.38 4.23 -2.00
N GLY A 412 1.37 4.32 -2.89
CA GLY A 412 2.81 4.15 -2.59
C GLY A 412 3.45 3.05 -3.46
N ASN A 413 4.78 3.03 -3.55
CA ASN A 413 5.55 2.07 -4.38
C ASN A 413 6.50 1.20 -3.55
N ASP A 414 6.21 1.11 -2.25
CA ASP A 414 7.15 0.82 -1.18
C ASP A 414 6.82 -0.54 -0.50
N GLY A 415 5.89 -1.30 -1.10
CA GLY A 415 5.68 -2.72 -0.81
C GLY A 415 6.87 -3.59 -1.26
N PRO A 416 7.01 -4.83 -0.72
CA PRO A 416 5.91 -5.68 -0.26
C PRO A 416 5.62 -5.68 1.25
N LEU A 417 6.31 -4.85 2.05
CA LEU A 417 6.05 -4.73 3.49
C LEU A 417 4.67 -4.12 3.78
N TYR A 418 4.16 -4.33 4.98
CA TYR A 418 2.87 -3.85 5.45
C TYR A 418 3.05 -2.56 6.28
N GLY A 419 1.99 -1.74 6.37
CA GLY A 419 2.07 -0.38 6.92
C GLY A 419 2.65 0.68 5.98
N THR A 420 2.95 0.31 4.72
CA THR A 420 3.77 1.08 3.78
C THR A 420 3.02 2.17 2.99
N LEU A 421 1.91 2.66 3.54
CA LEU A 421 0.97 3.56 2.86
C LEU A 421 1.44 5.02 2.82
N ASN A 422 1.27 5.67 1.67
CA ASN A 422 1.72 7.06 1.47
C ASN A 422 0.57 8.08 1.49
N ASN A 423 0.82 9.23 2.10
CA ASN A 423 -0.13 10.35 2.22
C ASN A 423 -0.24 11.13 0.90
N PRO A 424 -1.43 11.51 0.40
CA PRO A 424 -2.75 11.45 1.05
C PRO A 424 -3.62 10.27 0.60
N ALA A 425 -3.05 9.21 0.01
CA ALA A 425 -3.83 8.07 -0.49
C ALA A 425 -4.41 7.19 0.64
N ASP A 426 -3.88 7.34 1.85
CA ASP A 426 -4.34 6.79 3.13
C ASP A 426 -5.63 7.44 3.67
N GLN A 427 -5.89 8.72 3.32
CA GLN A 427 -7.01 9.51 3.85
C GLN A 427 -8.38 8.92 3.50
N MET A 428 -9.39 9.09 4.38
CA MET A 428 -10.72 8.48 4.21
C MET A 428 -11.44 8.94 2.94
N ASP A 429 -11.25 10.19 2.51
CA ASP A 429 -12.03 10.81 1.42
C ASP A 429 -11.35 10.74 0.06
N VAL A 430 -10.04 10.44 0.08
CA VAL A 430 -9.24 10.18 -1.11
C VAL A 430 -9.48 8.74 -1.56
N ILE A 431 -9.61 8.55 -2.87
CA ILE A 431 -9.62 7.22 -3.50
C ILE A 431 -8.16 6.79 -3.66
N GLY A 432 -7.69 5.95 -2.72
CA GLY A 432 -6.33 5.42 -2.67
C GLY A 432 -6.20 4.13 -3.50
N VAL A 433 -5.30 4.15 -4.48
CA VAL A 433 -5.24 3.13 -5.54
C VAL A 433 -3.96 2.30 -5.47
N GLY A 434 -4.12 0.99 -5.29
CA GLY A 434 -3.03 0.00 -5.42
C GLY A 434 -2.88 -0.58 -6.83
N GLY A 435 -1.74 -1.23 -7.08
CA GLY A 435 -1.34 -1.70 -8.41
C GLY A 435 -1.38 -3.21 -8.59
N ILE A 436 -1.95 -3.67 -9.71
CA ILE A 436 -1.88 -5.07 -10.18
C ILE A 436 -1.16 -5.20 -11.53
N ASP A 437 -0.73 -6.43 -11.85
CA ASP A 437 -0.28 -6.84 -13.19
C ASP A 437 -1.44 -7.31 -14.10
N PHE A 438 -1.15 -7.64 -15.36
CA PHE A 438 -2.15 -8.11 -16.33
C PHE A 438 -2.61 -9.57 -16.12
N GLU A 439 -2.00 -10.25 -15.15
CA GLU A 439 -2.37 -11.58 -14.66
C GLU A 439 -3.31 -11.49 -13.45
N ASP A 440 -3.74 -10.28 -13.07
CA ASP A 440 -4.58 -9.95 -11.92
C ASP A 440 -3.94 -10.25 -10.54
N LYS A 441 -2.60 -10.26 -10.44
CA LYS A 441 -1.86 -10.33 -9.16
C LYS A 441 -1.52 -8.94 -8.63
N ILE A 442 -1.44 -8.79 -7.30
CA ILE A 442 -0.85 -7.60 -6.64
C ILE A 442 0.60 -7.43 -7.10
N ALA A 443 0.93 -6.26 -7.63
CA ALA A 443 2.30 -5.96 -8.01
C ALA A 443 3.18 -5.86 -6.76
N ARG A 444 4.38 -6.49 -6.77
CA ARG A 444 5.29 -6.53 -5.60
C ARG A 444 5.55 -5.15 -4.98
N PHE A 445 5.62 -4.11 -5.81
CA PHE A 445 5.84 -2.73 -5.40
C PHE A 445 4.61 -2.02 -4.81
N SER A 446 3.39 -2.54 -4.95
CA SER A 446 2.22 -1.84 -4.42
C SER A 446 2.30 -1.83 -2.90
N SER A 447 2.35 -0.63 -2.32
CA SER A 447 2.23 -0.43 -0.87
C SER A 447 0.95 -1.04 -0.32
N ARG A 448 0.99 -1.43 0.96
CA ARG A 448 0.00 -2.27 1.63
C ARG A 448 -0.34 -1.69 2.99
N GLY A 449 -1.61 -1.84 3.39
CA GLY A 449 -2.08 -1.43 4.70
C GLY A 449 -1.56 -2.33 5.82
N MET A 450 -2.09 -2.18 7.03
CA MET A 450 -3.10 -1.19 7.45
C MET A 450 -2.56 0.24 7.52
N THR A 451 -3.40 1.25 7.73
CA THR A 451 -2.93 2.60 8.05
C THR A 451 -2.20 2.59 9.40
N THR A 452 -1.03 3.22 9.46
CA THR A 452 -0.19 3.17 10.66
C THR A 452 -0.63 4.19 11.73
N TRP A 453 -1.51 5.14 11.39
CA TRP A 453 -2.08 6.16 12.28
C TRP A 453 -2.75 5.61 13.55
N GLU A 454 -3.48 4.49 13.45
CA GLU A 454 -4.28 3.95 14.57
C GLU A 454 -3.60 2.78 15.29
N LEU A 455 -2.35 2.47 14.94
CA LEU A 455 -1.55 1.43 15.60
C LEU A 455 -1.23 1.69 17.09
N PRO A 456 -1.13 2.95 17.57
CA PRO A 456 -1.14 3.22 19.03
C PRO A 456 -2.43 2.77 19.74
N GLY A 457 -3.52 2.54 18.99
CA GLY A 457 -4.76 1.88 19.43
C GLY A 457 -4.84 0.39 19.07
N GLY A 458 -3.74 -0.22 18.64
CA GLY A 458 -3.55 -1.65 18.36
C GLY A 458 -4.00 -2.16 16.98
N TYR A 459 -4.69 -1.35 16.16
CA TYR A 459 -5.21 -1.79 14.85
C TYR A 459 -5.48 -0.62 13.88
N GLY A 460 -4.97 -0.70 12.65
CA GLY A 460 -5.19 0.30 11.59
C GLY A 460 -6.50 0.15 10.79
N ARG A 461 -6.76 1.09 9.86
CA ARG A 461 -7.87 1.05 8.88
C ARG A 461 -7.49 0.37 7.56
N VAL A 462 -8.52 -0.06 6.83
CA VAL A 462 -8.40 -0.74 5.53
C VAL A 462 -8.07 0.24 4.40
N LYS A 463 -6.87 0.08 3.84
CA LYS A 463 -6.37 0.72 2.62
C LYS A 463 -5.44 -0.25 1.86
N PRO A 464 -5.29 -0.18 0.52
CA PRO A 464 -5.96 0.74 -0.44
C PRO A 464 -7.48 0.55 -0.48
N ASP A 465 -8.20 1.45 -1.15
CA ASP A 465 -9.66 1.32 -1.31
C ASP A 465 -10.02 0.30 -2.40
N ILE A 466 -9.27 0.37 -3.52
CA ILE A 466 -9.36 -0.52 -4.69
C ILE A 466 -7.98 -0.71 -5.33
N VAL A 467 -7.88 -1.71 -6.21
CA VAL A 467 -6.70 -1.91 -7.06
C VAL A 467 -7.04 -1.88 -8.55
N THR A 468 -6.08 -1.49 -9.38
CA THR A 468 -6.18 -1.57 -10.84
C THR A 468 -4.82 -1.75 -11.49
N TYR A 469 -4.80 -1.94 -12.81
CA TYR A 469 -3.58 -2.16 -13.58
C TYR A 469 -2.57 -1.04 -13.35
N GLY A 470 -1.44 -1.41 -12.73
CA GLY A 470 -0.33 -0.53 -12.40
C GLY A 470 1.02 -1.04 -12.90
N SER A 471 1.13 -2.31 -13.31
CA SER A 471 2.33 -2.85 -13.96
C SER A 471 2.17 -2.93 -15.49
N GLY A 472 3.20 -2.52 -16.23
CA GLY A 472 3.25 -2.66 -17.69
C GLY A 472 2.18 -1.88 -18.48
N VAL A 473 1.63 -0.79 -17.92
CA VAL A 473 0.54 -0.02 -18.57
C VAL A 473 1.09 0.92 -19.64
N ARG A 474 0.41 0.96 -20.79
CA ARG A 474 0.82 1.73 -21.97
C ARG A 474 0.06 3.06 -22.08
N GLY A 475 0.80 4.16 -22.17
CA GLY A 475 0.29 5.54 -22.22
C GLY A 475 1.21 6.47 -23.02
N SER A 476 0.92 7.77 -23.04
CA SER A 476 1.64 8.75 -23.88
C SER A 476 3.14 8.81 -23.60
N GLY A 477 3.94 8.91 -24.67
CA GLY A 477 5.34 9.32 -24.62
C GLY A 477 5.50 10.80 -24.27
N LEU A 478 6.73 11.32 -24.23
CA LEU A 478 7.00 12.73 -23.91
C LEU A 478 6.77 13.68 -25.11
N LYS A 479 6.98 13.20 -26.34
CA LYS A 479 6.87 14.02 -27.57
C LYS A 479 5.79 13.52 -28.54
N SER A 480 5.69 12.21 -28.71
CA SER A 480 4.69 11.52 -29.53
C SER A 480 4.71 10.02 -29.21
N GLY A 481 3.73 9.28 -29.72
CA GLY A 481 3.65 7.82 -29.57
C GLY A 481 3.45 7.40 -28.11
N CYS A 482 3.74 6.15 -27.81
CA CYS A 482 3.50 5.57 -26.49
C CYS A 482 4.75 5.02 -25.82
N ARG A 483 4.73 5.01 -24.50
CA ARG A 483 5.66 4.26 -23.65
C ARG A 483 4.88 3.40 -22.64
N THR A 484 5.59 2.50 -21.98
CA THR A 484 5.02 1.56 -21.01
C THR A 484 5.69 1.78 -19.66
N LEU A 485 4.92 1.99 -18.59
CA LEU A 485 5.43 2.23 -17.23
C LEU A 485 4.81 1.26 -16.22
N SER A 486 5.49 1.11 -15.08
CA SER A 486 5.00 0.36 -13.91
C SER A 486 5.13 1.19 -12.62
N GLY A 487 4.05 1.29 -11.83
CA GLY A 487 3.98 1.99 -10.54
C GLY A 487 2.53 2.23 -10.08
N THR A 488 2.27 2.51 -8.79
CA THR A 488 0.92 2.90 -8.34
C THR A 488 0.53 4.31 -8.81
N SER A 489 1.53 5.14 -9.10
CA SER A 489 1.40 6.40 -9.86
C SER A 489 0.84 6.23 -11.28
N VAL A 490 0.88 4.99 -11.80
CA VAL A 490 0.32 4.56 -13.09
C VAL A 490 -1.08 3.96 -12.90
N ALA A 491 -1.35 3.31 -11.78
CA ALA A 491 -2.69 2.82 -11.41
C ALA A 491 -3.67 3.96 -11.07
N SER A 492 -3.21 5.00 -10.35
CA SER A 492 -4.01 6.19 -10.02
C SER A 492 -4.70 6.83 -11.24
N PRO A 493 -4.00 7.16 -12.35
CA PRO A 493 -4.66 7.74 -13.53
C PRO A 493 -5.54 6.77 -14.32
N VAL A 494 -5.39 5.46 -14.15
CA VAL A 494 -6.37 4.48 -14.66
C VAL A 494 -7.70 4.66 -13.92
N VAL A 495 -7.67 4.83 -12.59
CA VAL A 495 -8.87 5.14 -11.79
C VAL A 495 -9.39 6.55 -12.08
N ALA A 496 -8.54 7.58 -12.12
CA ALA A 496 -8.99 8.95 -12.40
C ALA A 496 -9.61 9.08 -13.80
N GLY A 497 -9.05 8.40 -14.80
CA GLY A 497 -9.62 8.30 -16.14
C GLY A 497 -10.98 7.59 -16.15
N ALA A 498 -11.10 6.48 -15.41
CA ALA A 498 -12.37 5.76 -15.23
C ALA A 498 -13.43 6.62 -14.50
N VAL A 499 -13.07 7.27 -13.39
CA VAL A 499 -13.93 8.20 -12.63
C VAL A 499 -14.43 9.34 -13.52
N THR A 500 -13.57 9.90 -14.36
CA THR A 500 -13.95 10.93 -15.34
C THR A 500 -14.97 10.41 -16.36
N LEU A 501 -14.77 9.19 -16.85
CA LEU A 501 -15.66 8.55 -17.84
C LEU A 501 -17.03 8.28 -17.21
N LEU A 502 -17.03 7.72 -15.99
CA LEU A 502 -18.22 7.49 -15.16
C LEU A 502 -18.97 8.79 -14.90
N ALA A 503 -18.30 9.86 -14.45
CA ALA A 503 -18.91 11.16 -14.20
C ALA A 503 -19.57 11.73 -15.47
N SER A 504 -18.97 11.56 -16.66
CA SER A 504 -19.59 11.96 -17.93
C SER A 504 -20.81 11.10 -18.29
N ALA A 505 -20.80 9.81 -17.91
CA ALA A 505 -21.89 8.88 -18.15
C ALA A 505 -23.11 9.10 -17.23
N VAL A 506 -22.93 9.80 -16.11
CA VAL A 506 -24.01 10.25 -15.20
C VAL A 506 -24.06 11.77 -15.06
N ILE A 507 -23.67 12.52 -16.10
CA ILE A 507 -23.56 14.00 -16.07
C ILE A 507 -24.85 14.68 -15.62
N HIS A 508 -26.01 14.15 -16.00
CA HIS A 508 -27.34 14.64 -15.58
C HIS A 508 -27.65 14.43 -14.09
N ARG A 509 -26.85 13.63 -13.37
CA ARG A 509 -26.95 13.38 -11.93
C ARG A 509 -25.82 14.05 -11.13
N ILE A 510 -24.96 14.88 -11.74
CA ILE A 510 -23.80 15.51 -11.07
C ILE A 510 -24.08 16.14 -9.69
N PRO A 511 -25.23 16.80 -9.42
CA PRO A 511 -25.52 17.30 -8.07
C PRO A 511 -25.43 16.23 -6.97
N MET A 512 -25.85 15.00 -7.29
CA MET A 512 -25.81 13.81 -6.43
C MET A 512 -24.46 13.07 -6.45
N VAL A 513 -23.54 13.42 -7.36
CA VAL A 513 -22.24 12.76 -7.52
C VAL A 513 -21.16 13.57 -6.81
N ASN A 514 -20.90 13.18 -5.57
CA ASN A 514 -19.87 13.71 -4.68
C ASN A 514 -18.73 12.68 -4.43
N PRO A 515 -17.61 13.06 -3.79
CA PRO A 515 -16.47 12.16 -3.56
C PRO A 515 -16.84 10.83 -2.88
N ALA A 516 -17.66 10.87 -1.82
CA ALA A 516 -18.14 9.65 -1.17
C ALA A 516 -18.98 8.78 -2.11
N SER A 517 -19.96 9.33 -2.84
CA SER A 517 -20.81 8.54 -3.75
C SER A 517 -20.01 7.85 -4.88
N MET A 518 -18.98 8.50 -5.42
CA MET A 518 -18.09 7.90 -6.41
C MET A 518 -17.24 6.79 -5.78
N LYS A 519 -16.65 7.06 -4.61
CA LYS A 519 -15.86 6.09 -3.84
C LYS A 519 -16.69 4.86 -3.46
N GLN A 520 -17.90 5.06 -2.95
CA GLN A 520 -18.91 4.03 -2.70
C GLN A 520 -19.19 3.19 -3.94
N ALA A 521 -19.44 3.82 -5.10
CA ALA A 521 -19.73 3.09 -6.33
C ALA A 521 -18.55 2.25 -6.82
N LEU A 522 -17.32 2.75 -6.71
CA LEU A 522 -16.10 1.99 -7.06
C LEU A 522 -15.89 0.78 -6.12
N MET A 523 -16.10 0.96 -4.82
CA MET A 523 -15.90 -0.09 -3.81
C MET A 523 -17.01 -1.16 -3.88
N ALA A 524 -18.28 -0.76 -4.01
CA ALA A 524 -19.42 -1.69 -4.12
C ALA A 524 -19.48 -2.45 -5.46
N SER A 525 -18.76 -1.99 -6.49
CA SER A 525 -18.66 -2.66 -7.79
C SER A 525 -17.42 -3.54 -7.95
N ALA A 526 -16.38 -3.31 -7.14
CA ALA A 526 -15.07 -3.95 -7.25
C ALA A 526 -15.16 -5.48 -7.22
N ARG A 527 -14.32 -6.13 -8.03
CA ARG A 527 -14.23 -7.58 -8.12
C ARG A 527 -12.99 -8.06 -7.36
N ARG A 528 -13.20 -8.64 -6.18
CA ARG A 528 -12.13 -9.25 -5.37
C ARG A 528 -11.24 -10.20 -6.17
N LEU A 529 -9.97 -10.21 -5.79
CA LEU A 529 -8.92 -11.11 -6.23
C LEU A 529 -8.86 -12.30 -5.24
N PRO A 530 -8.76 -13.55 -5.74
CA PRO A 530 -8.69 -14.74 -4.88
C PRO A 530 -7.33 -14.82 -4.17
N GLY A 531 -7.31 -15.21 -2.89
CA GLY A 531 -6.08 -15.45 -2.14
C GLY A 531 -5.32 -14.21 -1.66
N VAL A 532 -5.94 -13.03 -1.72
CA VAL A 532 -5.33 -11.73 -1.38
C VAL A 532 -6.13 -11.05 -0.27
N ASN A 533 -5.49 -10.42 0.72
CA ASN A 533 -6.19 -9.81 1.86
C ASN A 533 -6.63 -8.35 1.60
N MET A 534 -7.56 -7.84 2.42
CA MET A 534 -8.13 -6.49 2.23
C MET A 534 -7.10 -5.35 2.37
N PHE A 535 -6.00 -5.53 3.10
CA PHE A 535 -4.92 -4.54 3.19
C PHE A 535 -3.98 -4.55 1.97
N GLU A 536 -4.10 -5.54 1.08
CA GLU A 536 -3.40 -5.59 -0.20
C GLU A 536 -4.29 -5.17 -1.38
N GLN A 537 -5.60 -5.48 -1.34
CA GLN A 537 -6.52 -5.23 -2.47
C GLN A 537 -7.66 -4.24 -2.22
N GLY A 538 -7.91 -3.84 -0.97
CA GLY A 538 -9.13 -3.12 -0.60
C GLY A 538 -10.40 -3.92 -0.87
N HIS A 539 -11.36 -3.32 -1.56
CA HIS A 539 -12.56 -4.02 -2.07
C HIS A 539 -12.27 -4.83 -3.35
N GLY A 540 -11.06 -4.72 -3.90
CA GLY A 540 -10.58 -5.51 -5.02
C GLY A 540 -10.39 -4.70 -6.31
N LYS A 541 -10.43 -5.41 -7.44
CA LYS A 541 -10.14 -4.84 -8.76
C LYS A 541 -11.30 -4.00 -9.29
N LEU A 542 -10.99 -2.83 -9.82
CA LEU A 542 -11.94 -1.94 -10.52
C LEU A 542 -12.79 -2.68 -11.57
N ASP A 543 -14.12 -2.55 -11.46
CA ASP A 543 -15.12 -3.00 -12.46
C ASP A 543 -15.90 -1.78 -12.98
N LEU A 544 -15.47 -1.25 -14.13
CA LEU A 544 -16.00 -0.01 -14.70
C LEU A 544 -17.50 -0.09 -15.04
N LEU A 545 -17.97 -1.25 -15.51
CA LEU A 545 -19.35 -1.40 -15.97
C LEU A 545 -20.32 -1.52 -14.79
N LYS A 546 -19.95 -2.26 -13.74
CA LYS A 546 -20.72 -2.27 -12.49
C LYS A 546 -20.68 -0.92 -11.79
N ALA A 547 -19.56 -0.21 -11.79
CA ALA A 547 -19.49 1.16 -11.25
C ALA A 547 -20.47 2.11 -11.96
N TYR A 548 -20.58 2.02 -13.29
CA TYR A 548 -21.58 2.77 -14.07
C TYR A 548 -23.01 2.39 -13.70
N GLN A 549 -23.34 1.09 -13.62
CA GLN A 549 -24.67 0.62 -13.21
C GLN A 549 -25.05 1.14 -11.81
N VAL A 550 -24.11 1.09 -10.86
CA VAL A 550 -24.30 1.58 -9.50
C VAL A 550 -24.54 3.09 -9.48
N LEU A 551 -23.74 3.90 -10.18
CA LEU A 551 -23.93 5.35 -10.27
C LEU A 551 -25.25 5.73 -10.97
N ASN A 552 -25.64 5.01 -12.02
CA ASN A 552 -26.87 5.27 -12.76
C ASN A 552 -28.14 4.95 -11.94
N SER A 553 -28.05 4.04 -10.96
CA SER A 553 -29.12 3.72 -10.00
C SER A 553 -28.93 4.37 -8.62
N TYR A 554 -27.87 5.16 -8.44
CA TYR A 554 -27.47 5.68 -7.13
C TYR A 554 -28.53 6.58 -6.49
N LYS A 555 -28.65 6.45 -5.17
CA LYS A 555 -29.38 7.32 -4.26
C LYS A 555 -28.43 7.75 -3.15
N PRO A 556 -28.40 9.03 -2.73
CA PRO A 556 -27.57 9.49 -1.62
C PRO A 556 -27.78 8.64 -0.36
N GLN A 557 -26.73 8.01 0.15
CA GLN A 557 -26.79 7.13 1.32
C GLN A 557 -25.45 7.04 2.05
N ALA A 558 -25.47 6.55 3.29
CA ALA A 558 -24.28 6.13 4.01
C ALA A 558 -23.89 4.68 3.65
N SER A 559 -22.61 4.33 3.82
CA SER A 559 -22.10 2.95 3.68
C SER A 559 -20.88 2.72 4.57
N LEU A 560 -20.44 1.47 4.68
CA LEU A 560 -19.35 1.06 5.56
C LEU A 560 -18.22 0.36 4.77
N SER A 561 -16.97 0.56 5.22
CA SER A 561 -15.76 -0.05 4.66
C SER A 561 -14.84 -0.55 5.78
N PRO A 562 -14.69 -1.87 6.00
CA PRO A 562 -15.34 -2.96 5.26
C PRO A 562 -16.87 -2.99 5.44
N SER A 563 -17.59 -3.60 4.49
CA SER A 563 -19.06 -3.66 4.51
C SER A 563 -19.64 -4.73 5.44
N TYR A 564 -18.77 -5.54 6.05
CA TYR A 564 -19.08 -6.55 7.08
C TYR A 564 -17.79 -6.85 7.88
N ILE A 565 -17.95 -7.52 9.01
CA ILE A 565 -16.88 -8.15 9.79
C ILE A 565 -17.15 -9.66 9.82
N ASP A 566 -16.31 -10.46 9.17
CA ASP A 566 -16.38 -11.92 9.24
C ASP A 566 -15.00 -12.48 9.58
N LEU A 567 -14.80 -12.81 10.86
CA LEU A 567 -13.53 -13.33 11.38
C LEU A 567 -13.32 -14.81 11.01
N THR A 568 -14.06 -15.32 10.03
CA THR A 568 -13.84 -16.63 9.39
C THR A 568 -13.47 -16.52 7.89
N ASP A 569 -13.49 -15.31 7.31
CA ASP A 569 -13.17 -15.04 5.89
C ASP A 569 -11.66 -14.90 5.66
N CYS A 570 -10.91 -16.01 5.79
CA CYS A 570 -9.49 -16.05 5.45
C CYS A 570 -9.24 -16.35 3.95
N PRO A 571 -8.27 -15.68 3.29
CA PRO A 571 -7.33 -14.70 3.86
C PRO A 571 -7.86 -13.25 3.85
N TYR A 572 -9.09 -12.99 3.37
CA TYR A 572 -9.55 -11.62 3.11
C TYR A 572 -9.53 -10.71 4.36
N MET A 573 -9.96 -11.24 5.50
CA MET A 573 -10.01 -10.59 6.82
C MET A 573 -8.76 -10.84 7.68
N TRP A 574 -7.59 -11.15 7.08
CA TRP A 574 -6.32 -11.13 7.81
C TRP A 574 -6.03 -9.71 8.36
N PRO A 575 -5.50 -9.54 9.60
CA PRO A 575 -5.07 -10.55 10.56
C PRO A 575 -6.21 -11.13 11.41
N TYR A 576 -7.36 -10.45 11.48
CA TYR A 576 -8.47 -10.81 12.37
C TYR A 576 -8.99 -12.25 12.19
N CYS A 577 -8.92 -12.81 10.97
CA CYS A 577 -9.37 -14.18 10.71
C CYS A 577 -8.37 -15.28 11.15
N THR A 578 -7.10 -14.95 11.45
CA THR A 578 -6.09 -15.94 11.89
C THR A 578 -6.16 -16.27 13.38
N GLN A 579 -7.06 -15.65 14.15
CA GLN A 579 -7.27 -15.92 15.56
C GLN A 579 -8.76 -15.89 15.93
N PRO A 580 -9.34 -16.99 16.45
CA PRO A 580 -10.67 -16.94 17.05
C PRO A 580 -10.59 -16.23 18.41
N ILE A 581 -11.66 -15.55 18.80
CA ILE A 581 -11.74 -14.87 20.11
C ILE A 581 -12.19 -15.84 21.21
N TYR A 582 -12.00 -15.44 22.46
CA TYR A 582 -12.40 -16.19 23.65
C TYR A 582 -12.58 -15.27 24.85
N TYR A 583 -13.15 -15.79 25.94
CA TYR A 583 -13.41 -14.99 27.14
C TYR A 583 -12.13 -14.73 27.94
N GLY A 584 -11.95 -13.48 28.39
CA GLY A 584 -10.78 -13.04 29.16
C GLY A 584 -9.62 -12.51 28.30
N GLY A 585 -9.75 -12.52 26.97
CA GLY A 585 -8.81 -11.87 26.04
C GLY A 585 -9.18 -10.43 25.71
N MET A 586 -8.17 -9.68 25.27
CA MET A 586 -8.24 -8.32 24.76
C MET A 586 -9.28 -8.21 23.62
N PRO A 587 -10.07 -7.13 23.59
CA PRO A 587 -11.03 -6.88 22.53
C PRO A 587 -10.33 -6.78 21.17
N THR A 588 -10.80 -7.54 20.19
CA THR A 588 -10.35 -7.38 18.79
C THR A 588 -11.03 -6.14 18.22
N ILE A 589 -10.27 -5.15 17.75
CA ILE A 589 -10.82 -3.89 17.23
C ILE A 589 -10.74 -3.87 15.71
N VAL A 590 -11.90 -3.76 15.05
CA VAL A 590 -11.97 -3.57 13.60
C VAL A 590 -12.38 -2.13 13.30
N ASN A 591 -11.50 -1.38 12.65
CA ASN A 591 -11.72 0.01 12.31
C ASN A 591 -12.41 0.16 10.94
N VAL A 592 -13.66 0.62 10.96
CA VAL A 592 -14.55 0.75 9.81
C VAL A 592 -14.65 2.23 9.41
N THR A 593 -14.40 2.55 8.14
CA THR A 593 -14.69 3.88 7.58
C THR A 593 -16.17 3.97 7.22
N ILE A 594 -16.85 4.98 7.74
CA ILE A 594 -18.19 5.40 7.33
C ILE A 594 -18.03 6.36 6.15
N LEU A 595 -18.62 6.03 5.00
CA LEU A 595 -18.72 6.94 3.85
C LEU A 595 -20.13 7.51 3.80
N ASN A 596 -20.26 8.83 3.79
CA ASN A 596 -21.52 9.55 3.75
C ASN A 596 -21.70 10.24 2.39
N GLY A 597 -22.44 9.59 1.49
CA GLY A 597 -22.78 10.16 0.20
C GLY A 597 -23.98 11.12 0.20
N MET A 598 -24.52 11.48 1.37
CA MET A 598 -25.72 12.34 1.51
C MET A 598 -25.40 13.84 1.56
N GLY A 599 -24.25 14.24 2.09
CA GLY A 599 -23.84 15.64 2.24
C GLY A 599 -22.41 15.78 2.76
N VAL A 600 -21.83 16.99 2.62
CA VAL A 600 -20.44 17.30 3.03
C VAL A 600 -20.22 17.01 4.51
N THR A 601 -21.23 17.30 5.32
CA THR A 601 -21.28 16.99 6.75
C THR A 601 -22.35 15.93 7.01
N GLY A 602 -22.10 15.10 8.02
CA GLY A 602 -23.11 14.26 8.65
C GLY A 602 -22.89 14.14 10.15
N ARG A 603 -23.86 13.55 10.84
CA ARG A 603 -23.74 13.12 12.24
C ARG A 603 -24.30 11.72 12.39
N ILE A 604 -23.79 10.97 13.36
CA ILE A 604 -24.45 9.75 13.84
C ILE A 604 -25.56 10.21 14.79
N VAL A 605 -26.81 9.79 14.53
CA VAL A 605 -27.99 10.33 15.23
C VAL A 605 -28.10 9.77 16.65
N ASP A 606 -28.01 8.45 16.76
CA ASP A 606 -28.09 7.69 18.01
C ASP A 606 -26.86 6.79 18.14
N LYS A 607 -26.55 6.34 19.37
CA LYS A 607 -25.46 5.39 19.60
C LYS A 607 -25.64 4.13 18.73
N PRO A 608 -24.58 3.58 18.10
CA PRO A 608 -24.68 2.34 17.34
C PRO A 608 -25.25 1.21 18.20
N ILE A 609 -26.16 0.43 17.63
CA ILE A 609 -26.96 -0.58 18.33
C ILE A 609 -26.40 -1.97 17.99
N TRP A 610 -26.05 -2.75 19.03
CA TRP A 610 -25.68 -4.15 18.86
C TRP A 610 -26.94 -5.03 18.79
N GLN A 611 -27.10 -5.78 17.71
CA GLN A 611 -28.28 -6.60 17.44
C GLN A 611 -27.87 -8.06 17.18
N PRO A 612 -27.67 -8.87 18.23
CA PRO A 612 -27.28 -10.28 18.11
C PRO A 612 -28.41 -11.15 17.54
N TYR A 613 -28.08 -12.07 16.62
CA TYR A 613 -29.02 -13.08 16.12
C TYR A 613 -29.09 -14.25 17.12
N THR A 614 -30.22 -14.38 17.83
CA THR A 614 -30.40 -15.45 18.82
C THR A 614 -30.34 -16.88 18.24
N PRO A 615 -30.81 -17.17 17.00
CA PRO A 615 -30.67 -18.51 16.42
C PRO A 615 -29.24 -18.81 15.90
N GLN A 616 -28.32 -17.84 16.00
CA GLN A 616 -26.90 -17.98 15.60
C GLN A 616 -25.96 -17.50 16.73
N ASN A 617 -26.37 -17.66 17.98
CA ASN A 617 -25.54 -17.45 19.18
C ASN A 617 -24.91 -16.05 19.28
N GLY A 618 -25.51 -15.02 18.67
CA GLY A 618 -24.94 -13.66 18.68
C GLY A 618 -24.74 -13.08 20.08
N ASP A 619 -25.51 -13.57 21.03
CA ASP A 619 -25.45 -13.25 22.45
C ASP A 619 -24.25 -13.87 23.19
N TYR A 620 -23.42 -14.67 22.51
CA TYR A 620 -22.14 -15.18 23.01
C TYR A 620 -20.97 -14.21 22.77
N ILE A 621 -21.20 -13.09 22.08
CA ILE A 621 -20.19 -12.02 21.92
C ILE A 621 -20.73 -10.68 22.42
N GLU A 622 -19.83 -9.89 22.99
CA GLU A 622 -20.07 -8.55 23.52
C GLU A 622 -19.31 -7.55 22.63
N VAL A 623 -19.95 -6.42 22.33
CA VAL A 623 -19.46 -5.44 21.36
C VAL A 623 -19.51 -4.05 21.98
N ALA A 624 -18.45 -3.27 21.81
CA ALA A 624 -18.38 -1.85 22.19
C ALA A 624 -17.98 -0.99 20.98
N PHE A 625 -18.27 0.30 21.05
CA PHE A 625 -18.11 1.23 19.93
C PHE A 625 -17.35 2.49 20.34
N SER A 626 -16.44 2.92 19.47
CA SER A 626 -15.94 4.32 19.42
C SER A 626 -16.15 4.84 17.99
N TYR A 627 -16.57 6.09 17.83
CA TYR A 627 -17.00 6.60 16.51
C TYR A 627 -16.91 8.12 16.42
N SER A 628 -16.90 8.63 15.18
CA SER A 628 -16.94 10.07 14.93
C SER A 628 -18.36 10.64 15.18
N ASN A 629 -18.48 11.61 16.10
CA ASN A 629 -19.74 12.33 16.33
C ASN A 629 -20.19 13.13 15.08
N VAL A 630 -19.22 13.71 14.36
CA VAL A 630 -19.41 14.41 13.09
C VAL A 630 -18.64 13.68 12.01
N LEU A 631 -19.28 13.49 10.85
CA LEU A 631 -18.64 13.01 9.63
C LEU A 631 -18.26 14.23 8.80
N TRP A 632 -16.96 14.49 8.62
CA TRP A 632 -16.46 15.61 7.81
C TRP A 632 -15.03 15.33 7.32
N PRO A 633 -14.70 15.69 6.06
CA PRO A 633 -15.64 15.96 4.97
C PRO A 633 -16.13 14.62 4.40
N TRP A 634 -17.43 14.39 4.22
CA TRP A 634 -18.00 13.15 3.65
C TRP A 634 -17.74 11.82 4.39
N SER A 635 -16.87 11.74 5.40
CA SER A 635 -16.58 10.47 6.08
C SER A 635 -16.30 10.61 7.58
N GLY A 636 -16.16 9.45 8.24
CA GLY A 636 -15.73 9.32 9.62
C GLY A 636 -15.43 7.85 9.94
N TYR A 637 -15.18 7.52 11.20
CA TYR A 637 -14.84 6.17 11.65
C TYR A 637 -15.89 5.57 12.60
N LEU A 638 -15.92 4.24 12.62
CA LEU A 638 -16.51 3.38 13.64
C LEU A 638 -15.48 2.31 13.99
N ALA A 639 -14.89 2.38 15.18
CA ALA A 639 -14.14 1.29 15.78
C ALA A 639 -15.13 0.31 16.43
N VAL A 640 -15.09 -0.95 16.02
CA VAL A 640 -15.91 -2.03 16.59
C VAL A 640 -15.01 -2.93 17.42
N SER A 641 -15.10 -2.82 18.75
CA SER A 641 -14.35 -3.64 19.70
C SER A 641 -15.18 -4.87 20.07
N ILE A 642 -14.66 -6.08 19.81
CA ILE A 642 -15.39 -7.34 19.96
C ILE A 642 -14.67 -8.24 20.99
N THR A 643 -15.41 -8.78 21.95
CA THR A 643 -14.93 -9.85 22.86
C THR A 643 -15.99 -10.94 23.03
N ALA A 644 -15.61 -12.07 23.64
CA ALA A 644 -16.54 -13.16 23.93
C ALA A 644 -17.19 -12.95 25.30
N ALA A 645 -18.51 -13.15 25.37
CA ALA A 645 -19.29 -12.99 26.60
C ALA A 645 -18.87 -14.00 27.68
N LYS A 646 -19.07 -13.67 28.96
CA LYS A 646 -18.65 -14.54 30.09
C LYS A 646 -19.16 -15.98 30.02
N LYS A 647 -20.35 -16.21 29.46
CA LYS A 647 -20.92 -17.56 29.24
C LYS A 647 -20.23 -18.37 28.14
N ALA A 648 -19.49 -17.73 27.26
CA ALA A 648 -18.79 -18.35 26.13
C ALA A 648 -17.42 -18.95 26.54
N ALA A 649 -16.95 -18.75 27.77
CA ALA A 649 -15.65 -19.21 28.26
C ALA A 649 -15.36 -20.72 28.10
N LYS A 650 -16.40 -21.53 27.95
CA LYS A 650 -16.31 -22.99 27.71
C LYS A 650 -17.02 -23.43 26.42
N TRP A 651 -17.19 -22.53 25.45
CA TRP A 651 -17.97 -22.76 24.23
C TRP A 651 -17.09 -22.65 22.96
N ASP A 652 -17.22 -23.59 22.03
CA ASP A 652 -16.70 -23.47 20.66
C ASP A 652 -17.89 -23.28 19.71
N GLY A 653 -17.79 -22.31 18.80
CA GLY A 653 -18.80 -22.12 17.77
C GLY A 653 -18.63 -20.85 16.97
N ILE A 654 -19.68 -20.50 16.23
CA ILE A 654 -19.77 -19.24 15.48
C ILE A 654 -20.92 -18.43 16.04
N ALA A 655 -20.62 -17.21 16.47
CA ALA A 655 -21.58 -16.20 16.90
C ALA A 655 -21.85 -15.21 15.76
N GLN A 656 -23.09 -14.76 15.60
CA GLN A 656 -23.47 -13.80 14.55
C GLN A 656 -24.45 -12.74 15.04
N GLY A 657 -24.29 -11.51 14.54
CA GLY A 657 -25.23 -10.40 14.77
C GLY A 657 -25.07 -9.32 13.70
N GLN A 658 -25.61 -8.15 13.98
CA GLN A 658 -25.34 -6.94 13.20
C GLN A 658 -25.18 -5.73 14.13
N VAL A 659 -24.38 -4.75 13.72
CA VAL A 659 -24.38 -3.40 14.28
C VAL A 659 -25.26 -2.52 13.40
N THR A 660 -26.25 -1.84 13.96
CA THR A 660 -27.11 -0.89 13.23
C THR A 660 -26.80 0.54 13.67
N LEU A 661 -26.60 1.46 12.74
CA LEU A 661 -26.45 2.90 13.04
C LEU A 661 -27.12 3.77 11.99
N THR A 662 -27.61 4.94 12.39
CA THR A 662 -28.24 5.91 11.49
C THR A 662 -27.37 7.15 11.37
N VAL A 663 -26.99 7.47 10.14
CA VAL A 663 -26.37 8.75 9.77
C VAL A 663 -27.48 9.71 9.37
N SER A 664 -27.35 10.98 9.77
CA SER A 664 -28.12 12.10 9.21
C SER A 664 -27.18 13.13 8.58
N SER A 665 -27.62 13.74 7.48
CA SER A 665 -27.00 14.91 6.84
C SER A 665 -28.00 16.07 6.75
N PRO A 666 -27.54 17.33 6.82
CA PRO A 666 -28.37 18.48 6.47
C PRO A 666 -28.98 18.36 5.06
N PRO A 667 -30.14 18.98 4.79
CA PRO A 667 -30.69 19.11 3.45
C PRO A 667 -29.69 19.74 2.47
N GLU A 668 -29.71 19.33 1.19
CA GLU A 668 -29.04 20.10 0.13
C GLU A 668 -29.91 21.28 -0.34
N GLU A 669 -29.32 22.14 -1.17
CA GLU A 669 -29.98 23.33 -1.74
C GLU A 669 -31.31 22.99 -2.44
N GLY A 670 -32.42 23.46 -1.86
CA GLY A 670 -33.80 23.20 -2.32
C GLY A 670 -34.58 22.18 -1.48
N GLU A 671 -33.93 21.43 -0.60
CA GLU A 671 -34.57 20.52 0.36
C GLU A 671 -34.86 21.22 1.70
N LYS A 672 -35.75 20.62 2.52
CA LYS A 672 -36.12 21.13 3.86
C LYS A 672 -35.91 20.14 5.00
N GLU A 673 -35.78 18.86 4.69
CA GLU A 673 -35.70 17.76 5.65
C GLU A 673 -34.29 17.15 5.65
N GLU A 674 -33.82 16.68 6.80
CA GLU A 674 -32.51 16.02 6.87
C GLU A 674 -32.50 14.68 6.12
N ARG A 675 -31.45 14.43 5.35
CA ARG A 675 -31.25 13.15 4.65
C ARG A 675 -30.74 12.12 5.65
N THR A 676 -31.53 11.08 5.91
CA THR A 676 -31.17 9.99 6.83
C THR A 676 -30.87 8.68 6.11
N SER A 677 -29.91 7.92 6.63
CA SER A 677 -29.52 6.61 6.11
C SER A 677 -29.09 5.68 7.24
N THR A 678 -29.90 4.66 7.51
CA THR A 678 -29.55 3.57 8.44
C THR A 678 -28.74 2.49 7.72
N VAL A 679 -27.51 2.26 8.19
CA VAL A 679 -26.62 1.19 7.70
C VAL A 679 -26.54 0.06 8.72
N LYS A 680 -26.22 -1.14 8.24
CA LYS A 680 -26.11 -2.36 9.04
C LYS A 680 -24.78 -3.02 8.74
N LEU A 681 -23.99 -3.32 9.75
CA LEU A 681 -22.71 -4.04 9.63
C LEU A 681 -22.92 -5.47 10.12
N PRO A 682 -22.92 -6.49 9.25
CA PRO A 682 -22.89 -7.88 9.68
C PRO A 682 -21.63 -8.16 10.51
N VAL A 683 -21.79 -8.88 11.62
CA VAL A 683 -20.69 -9.35 12.46
C VAL A 683 -20.80 -10.86 12.59
N ARG A 684 -19.76 -11.58 12.17
CA ARG A 684 -19.64 -13.04 12.28
C ARG A 684 -18.26 -13.38 12.83
N VAL A 685 -18.23 -14.22 13.87
CA VAL A 685 -17.02 -14.45 14.67
C VAL A 685 -16.94 -15.92 15.07
N LYS A 686 -15.75 -16.54 14.94
CA LYS A 686 -15.48 -17.81 15.63
C LYS A 686 -15.07 -17.50 17.08
N VAL A 687 -15.73 -18.17 18.02
CA VAL A 687 -15.37 -18.18 19.43
C VAL A 687 -14.85 -19.58 19.80
N VAL A 688 -13.87 -19.64 20.70
CA VAL A 688 -13.35 -20.88 21.28
C VAL A 688 -13.36 -20.80 22.83
N PRO A 689 -13.30 -21.94 23.53
CA PRO A 689 -13.07 -21.96 24.98
C PRO A 689 -11.78 -21.21 25.34
N THR A 690 -11.74 -20.56 26.49
CA THR A 690 -10.57 -19.79 26.96
C THR A 690 -9.32 -20.69 26.94
N PRO A 691 -8.26 -20.35 26.16
CA PRO A 691 -7.04 -21.14 26.08
C PRO A 691 -6.30 -21.21 27.42
N PRO A 692 -5.45 -22.24 27.63
CA PRO A 692 -4.54 -22.29 28.77
C PRO A 692 -3.65 -21.05 28.82
N ARG A 693 -3.39 -20.52 30.03
CA ARG A 693 -2.54 -19.34 30.27
C ARG A 693 -1.19 -19.42 29.55
N SER A 694 -0.57 -20.61 29.52
CA SER A 694 0.69 -20.93 28.83
C SER A 694 0.65 -20.85 27.28
N LYS A 695 -0.51 -20.59 26.68
CA LYS A 695 -0.66 -20.30 25.25
C LYS A 695 -1.21 -18.89 24.98
N ARG A 696 -1.27 -18.03 26.00
CA ARG A 696 -1.73 -16.64 25.90
C ARG A 696 -0.57 -15.68 26.07
N VAL A 697 -0.26 -14.97 25.00
CA VAL A 697 0.87 -14.05 24.87
C VAL A 697 0.34 -12.65 24.63
N LEU A 698 0.70 -11.71 25.51
CA LEU A 698 0.37 -10.30 25.34
C LEU A 698 1.57 -9.60 24.70
N TRP A 699 1.36 -8.86 23.62
CA TRP A 699 2.36 -8.02 22.97
C TRP A 699 2.13 -6.58 23.38
N ASP A 700 3.13 -5.94 23.99
CA ASP A 700 3.10 -4.51 24.28
C ASP A 700 3.25 -3.72 22.98
N GLN A 701 2.23 -2.92 22.66
CA GLN A 701 2.22 -2.00 21.53
C GLN A 701 2.16 -0.54 22.00
N TYR A 702 1.89 -0.32 23.29
CA TYR A 702 1.74 1.01 23.86
C TYR A 702 3.08 1.71 24.01
N HIS A 703 4.18 0.97 24.12
CA HIS A 703 5.53 1.53 24.22
C HIS A 703 6.30 1.62 22.89
N ASN A 704 5.67 1.36 21.75
CA ASN A 704 6.26 1.65 20.43
C ASN A 704 5.92 3.06 19.91
N LEU A 705 6.76 3.68 19.06
CA LEU A 705 6.65 5.07 18.57
C LEU A 705 6.60 5.22 17.04
N ARG A 706 5.53 4.67 16.43
CA ARG A 706 5.14 4.86 15.02
C ARG A 706 5.56 6.22 14.41
N TYR A 707 6.48 6.17 13.45
CA TYR A 707 6.93 7.32 12.64
C TYR A 707 5.80 7.94 11.78
N PRO A 708 5.81 9.26 11.49
CA PRO A 708 6.73 10.29 12.00
C PRO A 708 6.12 11.11 13.15
N PRO A 709 6.77 11.07 14.31
CA PRO A 709 6.88 12.29 15.11
C PRO A 709 8.36 12.69 15.30
N GLY A 710 9.27 11.75 15.60
CA GLY A 710 10.72 11.96 15.79
C GLY A 710 11.60 11.31 14.71
N TYR A 711 12.91 11.25 14.96
CA TYR A 711 13.83 10.37 14.22
C TYR A 711 14.15 9.14 15.06
N PHE A 712 13.47 8.04 14.73
CA PHE A 712 13.79 6.70 15.20
C PHE A 712 14.67 6.03 14.12
N PRO A 713 15.94 5.71 14.43
CA PRO A 713 16.85 5.08 13.49
C PRO A 713 16.59 3.58 13.38
N ARG A 714 16.97 3.01 12.24
CA ARG A 714 17.01 1.55 12.05
C ARG A 714 17.87 0.85 13.11
N ASP A 715 17.31 -0.21 13.66
CA ASP A 715 17.94 -1.33 14.36
C ASP A 715 19.25 -1.74 13.64
N ASN A 716 19.20 -2.20 12.39
CA ASN A 716 20.42 -2.60 11.69
C ASN A 716 21.30 -1.42 11.22
N LEU A 717 22.35 -1.07 11.97
CA LEU A 717 23.28 0.04 11.66
C LEU A 717 24.09 -0.13 10.35
N ARG A 718 24.04 -1.30 9.69
CA ARG A 718 24.60 -1.45 8.33
C ARG A 718 23.67 -0.86 7.24
N MET A 719 22.39 -0.60 7.53
CA MET A 719 21.36 -0.13 6.57
C MET A 719 21.41 1.38 6.22
N LYS A 720 22.59 1.85 5.81
CA LYS A 720 22.93 3.28 5.59
C LYS A 720 22.19 4.00 4.44
N ASN A 721 21.29 3.32 3.72
CA ASN A 721 20.55 3.88 2.58
C ASN A 721 19.17 4.45 2.95
N ASP A 722 18.55 3.91 4.00
CA ASP A 722 17.22 4.26 4.50
C ASP A 722 17.27 4.22 6.03
N PRO A 723 17.64 5.33 6.69
CA PRO A 723 18.08 5.32 8.08
C PRO A 723 16.95 5.35 9.10
N LEU A 724 15.71 5.59 8.66
CA LEU A 724 14.51 5.69 9.49
C LEU A 724 13.86 4.32 9.59
N ASP A 725 13.24 3.98 10.72
CA ASP A 725 12.07 3.11 10.63
C ASP A 725 10.79 3.92 10.35
N TRP A 726 9.89 3.29 9.62
CA TRP A 726 8.63 3.83 9.10
C TRP A 726 7.52 2.77 8.99
N ASN A 727 7.78 1.55 9.47
CA ASN A 727 6.87 0.42 9.48
C ASN A 727 6.06 0.35 10.79
N GLY A 728 6.53 0.98 11.87
CA GLY A 728 5.71 1.26 13.06
C GLY A 728 5.45 0.04 13.94
N ASP A 729 6.36 -0.93 13.87
CA ASP A 729 6.80 -1.73 15.02
C ASP A 729 5.67 -2.51 15.67
N HIS A 730 4.97 -3.24 14.80
CA HIS A 730 3.71 -3.89 15.10
C HIS A 730 3.67 -5.32 14.53
N PRO A 731 3.08 -6.30 15.26
CA PRO A 731 2.77 -7.66 14.78
C PRO A 731 1.99 -7.80 13.47
N HIS A 732 1.58 -6.69 12.84
CA HIS A 732 0.83 -6.68 11.59
C HIS A 732 1.48 -5.81 10.49
N THR A 733 2.65 -5.22 10.73
CA THR A 733 3.41 -4.42 9.75
C THR A 733 4.77 -5.04 9.43
N ASN A 734 5.78 -4.81 10.27
CA ASN A 734 7.13 -5.37 10.18
C ASN A 734 7.27 -6.69 10.94
N PHE A 735 6.80 -6.82 12.18
CA PHE A 735 6.82 -8.08 12.94
C PHE A 735 5.77 -9.11 12.46
N LYS A 736 5.41 -9.06 11.18
CA LYS A 736 4.30 -9.84 10.60
C LYS A 736 4.60 -11.33 10.54
N ASP A 737 5.78 -11.74 10.12
CA ASP A 737 6.06 -13.18 9.95
C ASP A 737 6.37 -13.81 11.32
N THR A 738 6.92 -13.04 12.27
CA THR A 738 6.93 -13.34 13.71
C THR A 738 5.51 -13.62 14.25
N TYR A 739 4.53 -12.75 13.98
CA TYR A 739 3.13 -13.01 14.35
C TYR A 739 2.58 -14.29 13.70
N GLN A 740 2.82 -14.49 12.40
CA GLN A 740 2.35 -15.70 11.71
C GLN A 740 3.00 -16.97 12.27
N HIS A 741 4.28 -16.93 12.64
CA HIS A 741 4.99 -18.02 13.30
C HIS A 741 4.36 -18.36 14.65
N LEU A 742 4.18 -17.37 15.54
CA LEU A 742 3.53 -17.56 16.84
C LEU A 742 2.11 -18.16 16.72
N ARG A 743 1.33 -17.69 15.75
CA ARG A 743 0.00 -18.24 15.44
C ARG A 743 0.07 -19.69 14.93
N ASN A 744 1.07 -20.04 14.11
CA ASN A 744 1.32 -21.41 13.63
C ASN A 744 1.79 -22.35 14.77
N ALA A 745 2.59 -21.85 15.71
CA ALA A 745 2.98 -22.54 16.95
C ALA A 745 1.82 -22.61 18.01
N GLY A 746 0.64 -22.11 17.65
CA GLY A 746 -0.59 -22.20 18.44
C GLY A 746 -0.67 -21.25 19.63
N TYR A 747 0.19 -20.22 19.70
CA TYR A 747 0.09 -19.16 20.68
C TYR A 747 -0.97 -18.14 20.25
N TYR A 748 -1.82 -17.73 21.19
CA TYR A 748 -2.75 -16.63 21.02
C TYR A 748 -2.01 -15.33 21.35
N VAL A 749 -1.86 -14.48 20.33
CA VAL A 749 -1.14 -13.21 20.42
C VAL A 749 -2.17 -12.09 20.50
N GLU A 750 -2.09 -11.29 21.55
CA GLU A 750 -3.02 -10.21 21.85
C GLU A 750 -2.26 -8.87 21.91
N ILE A 751 -2.88 -7.77 21.48
CA ILE A 751 -2.20 -6.46 21.34
C ILE A 751 -2.61 -5.53 22.49
N LEU A 752 -1.65 -5.05 23.29
CA LEU A 752 -1.85 -4.09 24.36
C LEU A 752 -1.59 -2.66 23.87
N GLY A 753 -2.66 -1.93 23.54
CA GLY A 753 -2.64 -0.51 23.16
C GLY A 753 -2.95 0.44 24.34
N ALA A 754 -2.49 0.12 25.54
CA ALA A 754 -2.68 0.90 26.77
C ALA A 754 -1.52 0.64 27.76
N PRO A 755 -1.29 1.49 28.78
CA PRO A 755 -0.29 1.25 29.81
C PRO A 755 -0.35 -0.15 30.43
N LEU A 756 0.79 -0.68 30.88
CA LEU A 756 0.92 -1.98 31.56
C LEU A 756 0.01 -2.06 32.81
N THR A 757 -0.32 -0.94 33.45
CA THR A 757 -1.29 -0.87 34.55
C THR A 757 -2.71 -1.32 34.17
N CYS A 758 -3.04 -1.38 32.87
CA CYS A 758 -4.40 -1.56 32.37
C CYS A 758 -4.81 -3.00 31.99
N PHE A 759 -3.98 -4.01 32.26
CA PHE A 759 -4.31 -5.43 32.00
C PHE A 759 -4.23 -6.32 33.26
N ASP A 760 -5.08 -7.34 33.32
CA ASP A 760 -5.03 -8.41 34.34
C ASP A 760 -3.97 -9.47 33.94
N ALA A 761 -2.86 -9.53 34.68
CA ALA A 761 -1.76 -10.46 34.41
C ALA A 761 -2.09 -11.94 34.67
N ASN A 762 -3.12 -12.23 35.46
CA ASN A 762 -3.60 -13.60 35.69
C ASN A 762 -4.13 -14.25 34.40
N GLN A 763 -4.46 -13.45 33.39
CA GLN A 763 -4.92 -13.91 32.09
C GLN A 763 -3.81 -14.46 31.18
N TYR A 764 -2.57 -13.95 31.32
CA TYR A 764 -1.48 -14.15 30.35
C TYR A 764 -0.33 -14.97 30.92
N GLY A 765 0.27 -15.85 30.12
CA GLY A 765 1.46 -16.59 30.51
C GLY A 765 2.72 -15.75 30.36
N THR A 766 2.85 -15.10 29.20
CA THR A 766 4.00 -14.26 28.87
C THR A 766 3.56 -12.90 28.31
N LEU A 767 4.18 -11.83 28.79
CA LEU A 767 4.21 -10.51 28.15
C LEU A 767 5.47 -10.40 27.27
N LEU A 768 5.32 -9.94 26.03
CA LEU A 768 6.40 -9.56 25.14
C LEU A 768 6.52 -8.04 25.13
N ILE A 769 7.72 -7.53 25.40
CA ILE A 769 8.12 -6.14 25.15
C ILE A 769 9.21 -6.23 24.07
N VAL A 770 8.95 -5.66 22.89
CA VAL A 770 9.83 -5.77 21.72
C VAL A 770 10.05 -4.37 21.15
N ASP A 771 11.31 -3.98 21.06
CA ASP A 771 11.82 -2.73 20.47
C ASP A 771 11.04 -1.46 20.87
N SER A 772 10.91 -1.22 22.18
CA SER A 772 10.18 -0.07 22.71
C SER A 772 11.03 1.20 22.72
N GLU A 773 10.62 2.23 21.97
CA GLU A 773 11.26 3.55 21.92
C GLU A 773 10.69 4.55 22.94
N GLU A 774 9.59 4.21 23.61
CA GLU A 774 8.89 5.03 24.60
C GLU A 774 9.46 4.89 26.04
N GLU A 775 9.10 5.84 26.91
CA GLU A 775 9.35 5.80 28.36
C GLU A 775 8.24 5.07 29.13
N PHE A 776 8.52 4.56 30.33
CA PHE A 776 7.51 3.88 31.19
C PHE A 776 7.09 4.77 32.37
N PHE A 777 5.82 4.70 32.79
CA PHE A 777 5.34 5.36 34.00
C PHE A 777 5.86 4.62 35.27
N PRO A 778 6.22 5.31 36.37
CA PRO A 778 6.66 4.67 37.63
C PRO A 778 5.63 3.68 38.21
N GLU A 779 4.35 3.91 37.98
CA GLU A 779 3.24 3.03 38.35
C GLU A 779 3.26 1.71 37.57
N GLU A 780 3.73 1.70 36.32
CA GLU A 780 3.86 0.50 35.49
C GLU A 780 5.00 -0.38 36.00
N ILE A 781 6.16 0.20 36.29
CA ILE A 781 7.30 -0.49 36.91
C ILE A 781 6.85 -1.16 38.21
N SER A 782 6.12 -0.41 39.04
CA SER A 782 5.55 -0.87 40.32
C SER A 782 4.42 -1.90 40.17
N LYS A 783 3.79 -2.00 38.99
CA LYS A 783 2.73 -2.97 38.69
C LYS A 783 3.33 -4.24 38.08
N LEU A 784 4.21 -4.12 37.09
CA LEU A 784 4.89 -5.23 36.43
C LEU A 784 5.72 -6.05 37.43
N LYS A 785 6.35 -5.41 38.42
CA LYS A 785 6.98 -6.13 39.55
C LYS A 785 6.02 -7.09 40.23
N ARG A 786 4.87 -6.57 40.70
CA ARG A 786 3.86 -7.37 41.39
C ARG A 786 3.26 -8.45 40.47
N ASP A 787 3.07 -8.17 39.19
CA ASP A 787 2.59 -9.18 38.25
C ASP A 787 3.57 -10.35 38.09
N ILE A 788 4.88 -10.05 37.96
CA ILE A 788 5.93 -11.07 37.88
C ILE A 788 6.04 -11.86 39.18
N ASP A 789 5.98 -11.20 40.33
CA ASP A 789 5.97 -11.84 41.64
C ASP A 789 4.76 -12.78 41.81
N ASN A 790 3.63 -12.49 41.14
CA ASN A 790 2.43 -13.33 41.04
C ASN A 790 2.39 -14.21 39.77
N GLY A 791 3.56 -14.54 39.19
CA GLY A 791 3.68 -15.57 38.18
C GLY A 791 3.36 -15.15 36.74
N LEU A 792 3.40 -13.86 36.39
CA LEU A 792 3.53 -13.43 34.99
C LEU A 792 4.98 -13.60 34.53
N SER A 793 5.21 -14.20 33.37
CA SER A 793 6.53 -14.17 32.75
C SER A 793 6.66 -13.03 31.74
N VAL A 794 7.88 -12.54 31.52
CA VAL A 794 8.17 -11.46 30.57
C VAL A 794 9.36 -11.83 29.69
N ILE A 795 9.26 -11.51 28.40
CA ILE A 795 10.41 -11.50 27.49
C ILE A 795 10.61 -10.06 27.04
N VAL A 796 11.80 -9.51 27.28
CA VAL A 796 12.23 -8.20 26.78
C VAL A 796 13.22 -8.44 25.64
N ILE A 797 12.88 -7.92 24.46
CA ILE A 797 13.73 -7.93 23.28
C ILE A 797 14.03 -6.47 22.96
N ALA A 798 15.24 -6.05 23.31
CA ALA A 798 15.76 -4.71 23.03
C ALA A 798 16.51 -4.69 21.69
N ASP A 799 17.01 -3.51 21.34
CA ASP A 799 17.90 -3.28 20.21
C ASP A 799 19.02 -2.29 20.63
N TRP A 800 19.89 -1.84 19.72
CA TRP A 800 21.02 -0.99 20.12
C TRP A 800 20.60 0.34 20.75
N TYR A 801 21.42 0.78 21.72
CA TYR A 801 21.44 2.17 22.16
C TYR A 801 22.88 2.60 22.45
N ASN A 802 23.35 3.65 21.78
CA ASN A 802 24.62 4.30 22.14
C ASN A 802 24.62 5.78 21.76
N VAL A 803 24.75 6.66 22.76
CA VAL A 803 24.68 8.12 22.58
C VAL A 803 25.75 8.65 21.63
N SER A 804 26.95 8.06 21.61
CA SER A 804 28.02 8.46 20.68
C SER A 804 27.72 8.01 19.25
N VAL A 805 27.16 6.80 19.06
CA VAL A 805 26.70 6.32 17.76
C VAL A 805 25.52 7.15 17.25
N MET A 806 24.52 7.47 18.08
CA MET A 806 23.40 8.36 17.76
C MET A 806 23.92 9.73 17.25
N LYS A 807 24.88 10.33 17.97
CA LYS A 807 25.55 11.59 17.58
C LYS A 807 26.40 11.48 16.31
N LYS A 808 26.70 10.26 15.83
CA LYS A 808 27.43 9.94 14.58
C LYS A 808 26.49 9.64 13.40
N VAL A 809 25.38 8.92 13.62
CA VAL A 809 24.38 8.55 12.59
C VAL A 809 23.30 9.61 12.37
N LYS A 810 23.38 10.74 13.09
CA LYS A 810 22.66 11.97 12.71
C LYS A 810 22.93 12.32 11.25
N PHE A 811 21.89 12.64 10.50
CA PHE A 811 22.03 13.07 9.11
C PHE A 811 21.64 14.54 8.96
N TYR A 812 22.40 15.27 8.14
CA TYR A 812 21.94 16.56 7.64
C TYR A 812 20.91 16.28 6.56
N ASP A 813 19.64 16.48 6.88
CA ASP A 813 18.61 16.42 5.87
C ASP A 813 18.68 17.68 5.01
N GLU A 814 19.13 17.53 3.77
CA GLU A 814 19.13 18.60 2.76
C GLU A 814 17.74 19.25 2.60
N ASN A 815 16.66 18.58 3.02
CA ASN A 815 15.28 19.02 2.90
C ASN A 815 14.84 19.92 4.06
N THR A 816 15.00 19.53 5.34
CA THR A 816 14.80 20.40 6.51
C THR A 816 15.87 21.47 6.68
N ARG A 817 17.04 21.27 6.07
CA ARG A 817 18.29 21.97 6.42
C ARG A 817 18.66 21.85 7.89
N GLN A 818 18.10 20.87 8.60
CA GLN A 818 18.37 20.58 9.99
C GLN A 818 19.17 19.28 10.09
N TRP A 819 19.99 19.20 11.13
CA TRP A 819 20.54 17.93 11.58
C TRP A 819 19.45 17.17 12.31
N TRP A 820 18.93 16.10 11.70
CA TRP A 820 18.12 15.14 12.44
C TRP A 820 19.09 14.30 13.26
N MET A 821 19.02 14.43 14.58
CA MET A 821 19.68 13.55 15.54
C MET A 821 18.66 12.50 15.99
N PRO A 822 19.04 11.23 16.17
CA PRO A 822 18.14 10.21 16.69
C PRO A 822 17.55 10.64 18.03
N ASP A 823 16.25 10.44 18.24
CA ASP A 823 15.61 10.75 19.52
C ASP A 823 15.91 9.65 20.57
N THR A 824 16.13 8.41 20.12
CA THR A 824 16.72 7.28 20.88
C THR A 824 17.65 6.44 19.98
N GLY A 825 18.10 5.26 20.43
CA GLY A 825 18.75 4.22 19.61
C GLY A 825 17.74 3.53 18.69
N GLY A 826 17.83 2.21 18.45
CA GLY A 826 16.66 1.44 18.04
C GLY A 826 15.63 1.47 19.18
N ALA A 827 15.90 0.68 20.21
CA ALA A 827 15.15 0.73 21.47
C ALA A 827 15.55 1.93 22.36
N ASN A 828 14.63 2.33 23.26
CA ASN A 828 14.94 3.18 24.42
C ASN A 828 15.46 2.32 25.58
N VAL A 829 16.72 1.87 25.44
CA VAL A 829 17.41 1.07 26.45
C VAL A 829 17.45 1.74 27.83
N PRO A 830 17.65 3.06 27.99
CA PRO A 830 17.52 3.72 29.30
C PRO A 830 16.14 3.50 29.96
N ALA A 831 15.05 3.59 29.21
CA ALA A 831 13.70 3.32 29.74
C ALA A 831 13.49 1.84 30.08
N LEU A 832 13.99 0.91 29.25
CA LEU A 832 13.99 -0.51 29.56
C LEU A 832 14.82 -0.83 30.81
N ASN A 833 15.95 -0.16 31.01
CA ASN A 833 16.78 -0.31 32.19
C ASN A 833 16.09 0.19 33.46
N ASP A 834 15.36 1.30 33.40
CA ASP A 834 14.55 1.78 34.54
C ASP A 834 13.39 0.82 34.85
N LEU A 835 12.74 0.24 33.81
CA LEU A 835 11.73 -0.81 33.96
C LEU A 835 12.28 -2.07 34.63
N MET A 836 13.52 -2.47 34.28
CA MET A 836 14.17 -3.70 34.75
C MET A 836 15.00 -3.54 36.04
N TYR A 837 15.28 -2.30 36.45
CA TYR A 837 15.99 -1.97 37.69
C TYR A 837 15.51 -2.73 38.95
N PRO A 838 14.20 -2.98 39.18
CA PRO A 838 13.72 -3.66 40.39
C PRO A 838 14.16 -5.12 40.57
N TRP A 839 14.83 -5.71 39.58
CA TRP A 839 15.42 -7.05 39.60
C TRP A 839 16.94 -7.06 39.35
N ASN A 840 17.61 -5.91 39.45
CA ASN A 840 19.04 -5.75 39.16
C ASN A 840 19.46 -6.21 37.75
N MET A 841 18.60 -5.93 36.76
CA MET A 841 18.80 -6.26 35.35
C MET A 841 18.98 -4.98 34.51
N ALA A 842 19.91 -4.98 33.56
CA ALA A 842 20.13 -3.87 32.64
C ALA A 842 20.90 -4.28 31.38
N PHE A 843 20.62 -3.66 30.24
CA PHE A 843 21.48 -3.65 29.04
C PHE A 843 22.53 -2.53 29.12
N SER A 844 23.59 -2.68 28.32
CA SER A 844 24.71 -1.74 28.17
C SER A 844 24.47 -0.72 27.04
N ASP A 845 25.40 0.25 26.90
CA ASP A 845 25.51 1.08 25.70
C ASP A 845 26.34 0.43 24.56
N GLN A 846 26.81 -0.81 24.75
CA GLN A 846 27.79 -1.45 23.86
C GLN A 846 27.08 -2.22 22.74
N VAL A 847 27.34 -1.82 21.50
CA VAL A 847 26.62 -2.30 20.31
C VAL A 847 27.46 -3.30 19.52
N TYR A 848 26.91 -4.49 19.29
CA TYR A 848 27.63 -5.64 18.73
C TYR A 848 26.98 -6.21 17.47
N GLU A 849 27.79 -6.89 16.65
CA GLU A 849 27.32 -7.68 15.52
C GLU A 849 28.07 -9.00 15.32
N GLY A 850 27.47 -9.95 14.61
CA GLY A 850 28.20 -11.09 14.06
C GLY A 850 27.36 -12.35 13.88
N ASP A 851 27.79 -13.21 12.96
CA ASP A 851 27.30 -14.58 12.87
C ASP A 851 27.75 -15.40 14.08
N PHE A 852 26.83 -16.16 14.69
CA PHE A 852 27.12 -17.09 15.79
C PHE A 852 26.24 -18.34 15.69
N THR A 853 26.49 -19.35 16.53
CA THR A 853 25.68 -20.57 16.61
C THR A 853 25.20 -20.84 18.02
N LEU A 854 23.92 -21.20 18.16
CA LEU A 854 23.28 -21.48 19.45
C LEU A 854 22.56 -22.84 19.33
N GLY A 855 23.18 -23.89 19.88
CA GLY A 855 22.82 -25.26 19.52
C GLY A 855 23.07 -25.56 18.04
N ASP A 856 22.11 -26.20 17.37
CA ASP A 856 22.18 -26.54 15.94
C ASP A 856 21.74 -25.38 15.00
N HIS A 857 21.57 -24.16 15.53
CA HIS A 857 21.01 -23.02 14.79
C HIS A 857 22.06 -21.94 14.46
N ASP A 858 22.21 -21.62 13.18
CA ASP A 858 22.92 -20.44 12.69
C ASP A 858 22.12 -19.16 12.99
N MET A 859 22.73 -18.21 13.69
CA MET A 859 22.16 -16.89 13.99
C MET A 859 23.04 -15.76 13.42
N TYR A 860 22.55 -14.53 13.48
CA TYR A 860 23.31 -13.31 13.23
C TYR A 860 22.82 -12.23 14.20
N TYR A 861 23.73 -11.70 15.03
CA TYR A 861 23.47 -10.55 15.90
C TYR A 861 23.63 -9.27 15.07
N ALA A 862 22.62 -8.41 15.07
CA ALA A 862 22.35 -7.49 13.99
C ALA A 862 22.35 -6.01 14.41
N SER A 863 23.38 -5.58 15.15
CA SER A 863 23.43 -4.32 15.91
C SER A 863 22.66 -4.40 17.23
N GLY A 864 22.88 -5.45 18.02
CA GLY A 864 22.25 -5.57 19.33
C GLY A 864 23.08 -4.98 20.49
N SER A 865 22.42 -4.53 21.55
CA SER A 865 23.08 -4.17 22.82
C SER A 865 23.48 -5.42 23.62
N SER A 866 24.51 -5.35 24.48
CA SER A 866 24.85 -6.43 25.43
C SER A 866 24.15 -6.26 26.78
N ILE A 867 24.11 -7.31 27.60
CA ILE A 867 23.55 -7.25 28.97
C ILE A 867 24.64 -6.78 29.95
N ALA A 868 24.42 -5.64 30.61
CA ALA A 868 25.34 -5.04 31.58
C ALA A 868 25.17 -5.58 33.00
N LYS A 869 23.93 -5.89 33.43
CA LYS A 869 23.63 -6.38 34.78
C LYS A 869 22.61 -7.51 34.73
N PHE A 870 22.85 -8.53 35.55
CA PHE A 870 21.98 -9.69 35.71
C PHE A 870 22.22 -10.35 37.09
N PRO A 871 21.23 -11.02 37.71
CA PRO A 871 21.41 -11.72 38.99
C PRO A 871 22.38 -12.90 38.90
N GLU A 872 23.21 -13.12 39.94
CA GLU A 872 24.29 -14.13 39.98
C GLU A 872 23.81 -15.59 39.78
N ASP A 873 22.58 -15.87 40.21
CA ASP A 873 21.85 -17.13 40.09
C ASP A 873 21.13 -17.30 38.73
N GLY A 874 21.17 -16.28 37.87
CA GLY A 874 20.65 -16.29 36.51
C GLY A 874 21.59 -16.95 35.50
N ILE A 875 21.00 -17.43 34.40
CA ILE A 875 21.72 -18.13 33.33
C ILE A 875 22.03 -17.15 32.21
N MET A 876 23.32 -16.95 31.93
CA MET A 876 23.81 -16.05 30.89
C MET A 876 24.45 -16.82 29.74
N ILE A 877 24.07 -16.48 28.51
CA ILE A 877 24.68 -16.99 27.28
C ILE A 877 25.49 -15.86 26.64
N THR A 878 26.76 -16.16 26.35
CA THR A 878 27.71 -15.22 25.76
C THR A 878 28.22 -15.72 24.40
N GLN A 879 28.64 -14.80 23.54
CA GLN A 879 29.15 -15.10 22.19
C GLN A 879 30.38 -14.23 21.86
N THR A 880 31.20 -14.66 20.90
CA THR A 880 32.26 -13.81 20.32
C THR A 880 31.67 -12.99 19.18
N LEU A 881 31.63 -11.67 19.34
CA LEU A 881 31.02 -10.73 18.40
C LEU A 881 31.99 -9.58 18.06
N LYS A 882 31.65 -8.75 17.08
CA LYS A 882 32.41 -7.52 16.78
C LYS A 882 31.80 -6.33 17.49
N ASP A 883 32.65 -5.49 18.06
CA ASP A 883 32.28 -4.16 18.58
C ASP A 883 31.94 -3.23 17.39
N GLN A 884 30.64 -3.18 17.07
CA GLN A 884 30.11 -2.41 15.95
C GLN A 884 30.00 -0.92 16.30
N GLY A 885 29.77 -0.59 17.57
CA GLY A 885 29.82 0.79 18.07
C GLY A 885 31.18 1.43 17.79
N ASN A 886 32.27 0.72 18.09
CA ASN A 886 33.63 1.14 17.78
C ASN A 886 33.95 1.14 16.28
N GLU A 887 33.41 0.18 15.49
CA GLU A 887 33.50 0.23 14.02
C GLU A 887 32.87 1.53 13.46
N VAL A 888 31.70 1.94 13.96
CA VAL A 888 31.02 3.17 13.53
C VAL A 888 31.72 4.43 14.04
N LEU A 889 32.27 4.41 15.25
CA LEU A 889 32.92 5.56 15.87
C LEU A 889 34.34 5.81 15.36
N LYS A 890 35.21 4.78 15.37
CA LYS A 890 36.65 4.89 15.05
C LYS A 890 37.03 4.33 13.67
N GLN A 891 36.17 3.54 13.03
CA GLN A 891 36.49 2.74 11.83
C GLN A 891 37.47 1.57 12.12
N GLU A 892 37.53 1.16 13.38
CA GLU A 892 38.32 0.03 13.88
C GLU A 892 37.35 -1.09 14.27
N SER A 893 37.38 -2.21 13.56
CA SER A 893 36.55 -3.39 13.88
C SER A 893 37.33 -4.32 14.80
N GLN A 894 36.91 -4.43 16.06
CA GLN A 894 37.50 -5.31 17.07
C GLN A 894 36.54 -6.46 17.39
N THR A 895 37.04 -7.69 17.48
CA THR A 895 36.31 -8.81 18.07
C THR A 895 36.42 -8.78 19.59
N VAL A 896 35.31 -9.00 20.27
CA VAL A 896 35.20 -9.14 21.72
C VAL A 896 34.63 -10.53 22.00
N ASP A 897 35.39 -11.33 22.76
CA ASP A 897 34.94 -12.63 23.25
C ASP A 897 34.01 -12.44 24.47
N THR A 898 33.15 -13.42 24.73
CA THR A 898 32.25 -13.46 25.91
C THR A 898 31.27 -12.28 26.04
N VAL A 899 30.78 -11.72 24.93
CA VAL A 899 29.71 -10.70 24.92
C VAL A 899 28.39 -11.32 25.39
N PRO A 900 27.77 -10.84 26.48
CA PRO A 900 26.50 -11.37 26.98
C PRO A 900 25.31 -10.88 26.12
N ILE A 901 24.61 -11.81 25.47
CA ILE A 901 23.49 -11.49 24.54
C ILE A 901 22.12 -11.99 24.99
N LEU A 902 22.07 -13.02 25.84
CA LEU A 902 20.82 -13.63 26.31
C LEU A 902 20.93 -13.97 27.79
N GLY A 903 20.02 -13.44 28.59
CA GLY A 903 19.87 -13.72 30.01
C GLY A 903 18.54 -14.39 30.32
N LEU A 904 18.54 -15.41 31.18
CA LEU A 904 17.37 -16.17 31.60
C LEU A 904 17.30 -16.22 33.13
N TYR A 905 16.20 -15.74 33.72
CA TYR A 905 16.01 -15.69 35.16
C TYR A 905 14.67 -16.28 35.62
N GLN A 906 14.69 -16.97 36.75
CA GLN A 906 13.52 -17.50 37.46
C GLN A 906 13.41 -16.72 38.77
N MET A 907 12.27 -16.06 38.98
CA MET A 907 12.08 -15.25 40.18
C MET A 907 11.93 -16.11 41.43
N THR A 908 12.21 -15.51 42.59
CA THR A 908 12.36 -16.16 43.90
C THR A 908 11.02 -16.55 44.55
N GLY A 909 10.36 -17.57 43.99
CA GLY A 909 9.19 -18.24 44.56
C GLY A 909 8.71 -19.38 43.66
N GLU A 910 8.06 -20.41 44.22
CA GLU A 910 7.63 -21.60 43.46
C GLU A 910 6.58 -21.29 42.37
N GLU A 911 5.77 -20.25 42.59
CA GLU A 911 4.77 -19.76 41.62
C GLU A 911 5.20 -18.47 40.89
N ALA A 912 6.41 -17.97 41.15
CA ALA A 912 6.89 -16.68 40.63
C ALA A 912 7.32 -16.78 39.15
N GLY A 913 7.22 -15.65 38.44
CA GLY A 913 7.42 -15.56 37.00
C GLY A 913 8.86 -15.73 36.52
N ARG A 914 9.03 -15.75 35.20
CA ARG A 914 10.34 -15.81 34.54
C ARG A 914 10.59 -14.58 33.69
N VAL A 915 11.83 -14.11 33.69
CA VAL A 915 12.28 -13.03 32.81
C VAL A 915 13.33 -13.56 31.85
N ALA A 916 13.19 -13.23 30.57
CA ALA A 916 14.20 -13.46 29.54
C ALA A 916 14.55 -12.14 28.87
N LEU A 917 15.85 -11.87 28.68
CA LEU A 917 16.38 -10.67 28.05
C LEU A 917 17.17 -11.04 26.81
N TYR A 918 16.86 -10.40 25.68
CA TYR A 918 17.63 -10.49 24.44
C TYR A 918 17.85 -9.09 23.86
N GLY A 919 19.01 -8.82 23.27
CA GLY A 919 19.43 -7.47 22.89
C GLY A 919 19.39 -7.13 21.41
N ASP A 920 18.77 -7.96 20.56
CA ASP A 920 18.59 -7.78 19.10
C ASP A 920 17.12 -8.06 18.73
N SER A 921 16.46 -7.09 18.09
CA SER A 921 15.08 -7.19 17.62
C SER A 921 14.96 -7.39 16.11
N ASN A 922 15.96 -6.95 15.32
CA ASN A 922 16.06 -7.10 13.86
C ASN A 922 15.84 -8.57 13.41
N CYS A 923 16.21 -9.57 14.22
CA CYS A 923 15.97 -10.98 13.90
C CYS A 923 14.47 -11.41 13.92
N LEU A 924 13.56 -10.52 14.34
CA LEU A 924 12.11 -10.65 14.27
C LEU A 924 11.46 -9.72 13.21
N ASP A 925 12.17 -8.70 12.73
CA ASP A 925 11.71 -7.74 11.72
C ASP A 925 11.77 -8.31 10.29
N ASN A 926 10.63 -8.37 9.60
CA ASN A 926 10.55 -8.79 8.20
C ASN A 926 11.32 -7.89 7.20
N SER A 927 11.71 -6.67 7.60
CA SER A 927 12.25 -5.64 6.70
C SER A 927 13.75 -5.87 6.45
N HIS A 928 14.52 -5.86 7.54
CA HIS A 928 15.98 -6.06 7.66
C HIS A 928 16.46 -7.51 7.60
N LEU A 929 15.53 -8.47 7.68
CA LEU A 929 15.79 -9.88 8.00
C LEU A 929 16.94 -10.52 7.17
N GLN A 930 18.03 -10.88 7.87
CA GLN A 930 19.15 -11.64 7.30
C GLN A 930 19.06 -13.14 7.64
N LYS A 931 18.67 -13.44 8.88
CA LYS A 931 18.35 -14.75 9.44
C LYS A 931 17.22 -14.52 10.46
N ASP A 932 16.25 -15.43 10.55
CA ASP A 932 15.20 -15.35 11.57
C ASP A 932 15.65 -15.95 12.91
N CYS A 933 15.06 -15.44 14.00
CA CYS A 933 15.18 -16.00 15.34
C CYS A 933 13.84 -16.53 15.87
N PHE A 934 12.91 -16.92 14.97
CA PHE A 934 11.58 -17.38 15.37
C PHE A 934 11.63 -18.63 16.26
N TRP A 935 12.61 -19.50 16.01
CA TRP A 935 12.90 -20.68 16.85
C TRP A 935 13.41 -20.29 18.25
N LEU A 936 14.15 -19.18 18.38
CA LEU A 936 14.61 -18.66 19.67
C LEU A 936 13.41 -18.16 20.46
N LEU A 937 12.52 -17.39 19.83
CA LEU A 937 11.28 -16.93 20.45
C LEU A 937 10.39 -18.10 20.93
N ASP A 938 10.29 -19.18 20.16
CA ASP A 938 9.64 -20.43 20.61
C ASP A 938 10.33 -21.07 21.83
N ALA A 939 11.67 -21.02 21.92
CA ALA A 939 12.41 -21.53 23.06
C ALA A 939 12.25 -20.63 24.31
N LEU A 940 12.23 -19.30 24.14
CA LEU A 940 11.92 -18.35 25.21
C LEU A 940 10.47 -18.46 25.69
N LEU A 941 9.52 -18.77 24.80
CA LEU A 941 8.12 -19.06 25.17
C LEU A 941 7.95 -20.43 25.83
N GLN A 942 8.76 -21.43 25.49
CA GLN A 942 8.83 -22.68 26.27
C GLN A 942 9.37 -22.43 27.68
N TYR A 943 10.46 -21.66 27.78
CA TYR A 943 11.03 -21.24 29.06
C TYR A 943 10.04 -20.49 29.95
N THR A 944 9.37 -19.46 29.40
CA THR A 944 8.50 -18.55 30.16
C THR A 944 7.09 -19.08 30.42
N SER A 945 6.49 -19.87 29.50
CA SER A 945 5.10 -20.32 29.62
C SER A 945 4.93 -21.77 30.12
N HIS A 946 5.95 -22.64 30.06
CA HIS A 946 5.81 -24.06 30.40
C HIS A 946 6.70 -24.50 31.59
N ASN A 947 7.38 -23.56 32.24
CA ASN A 947 8.38 -23.77 33.31
C ASN A 947 9.52 -24.76 32.96
N HIS A 948 9.66 -25.12 31.68
CA HIS A 948 10.66 -26.07 31.17
C HIS A 948 11.88 -25.32 30.63
N MET A 949 13.09 -25.73 31.02
CA MET A 949 14.33 -25.18 30.47
C MET A 949 14.69 -25.87 29.15
N PRO A 950 14.79 -25.14 28.01
CA PRO A 950 15.24 -25.72 26.74
C PRO A 950 16.70 -26.21 26.83
N PRO A 951 17.03 -27.46 26.41
CA PRO A 951 18.39 -28.01 26.52
C PRO A 951 19.49 -27.22 25.79
N VAL A 952 19.13 -26.45 24.76
CA VAL A 952 20.04 -25.54 24.04
C VAL A 952 20.63 -24.46 24.95
N PHE A 953 19.86 -24.00 25.95
CA PHE A 953 20.31 -23.00 26.91
C PHE A 953 21.12 -23.62 28.07
N GLU A 954 20.78 -24.85 28.49
CA GLU A 954 21.53 -25.58 29.54
C GLU A 954 22.98 -25.88 29.14
N GLN A 955 23.25 -26.09 27.85
CA GLN A 955 24.56 -26.48 27.34
C GLN A 955 25.51 -25.31 27.07
N GLN A 956 25.00 -24.08 26.94
CA GLN A 956 25.80 -22.87 26.67
C GLN A 956 25.72 -21.81 27.79
N GLY A 957 24.81 -21.97 28.74
CA GLY A 957 24.69 -21.09 29.90
C GLY A 957 25.88 -21.20 30.85
N SER A 958 26.45 -20.07 31.26
CA SER A 958 27.52 -20.01 32.28
C SER A 958 27.08 -19.18 33.49
N PRO A 959 27.44 -19.59 34.73
CA PRO A 959 27.33 -18.73 35.91
C PRO A 959 28.17 -17.46 35.76
N LEU A 960 27.75 -16.40 36.43
CA LEU A 960 28.23 -15.04 36.16
C LEU A 960 29.69 -14.77 36.52
N SER A 961 30.31 -13.93 35.70
CA SER A 961 31.37 -13.00 36.11
C SER A 961 30.80 -11.59 35.99
N ILE A 962 30.74 -10.84 37.10
CA ILE A 962 30.10 -9.52 37.14
C ILE A 962 30.94 -8.51 36.33
N MET A 963 30.45 -8.15 35.14
CA MET A 963 30.96 -7.00 34.41
C MET A 963 30.26 -5.73 34.92
N ASN A 964 30.90 -4.99 35.82
CA ASN A 964 30.41 -3.65 36.21
C ASN A 964 30.64 -2.66 35.06
N VAL A 965 29.79 -2.72 34.04
CA VAL A 965 29.72 -1.75 32.95
C VAL A 965 28.88 -0.55 33.39
N GLU A 966 29.27 0.65 32.95
CA GLU A 966 28.49 1.87 33.13
C GLU A 966 27.16 1.77 32.36
N LEU A 967 26.07 2.29 32.91
CA LEU A 967 24.74 2.16 32.30
C LEU A 967 24.48 3.29 31.28
N PRO A 968 23.77 3.01 30.17
CA PRO A 968 23.45 4.02 29.17
C PRO A 968 22.56 5.14 29.74
N GLU A 969 23.02 6.38 29.62
CA GLU A 969 22.24 7.58 29.96
C GLU A 969 21.39 8.06 28.77
N ARG A 970 20.28 8.76 29.07
CA ARG A 970 19.42 9.41 28.08
C ARG A 970 20.17 10.54 27.36
N MET A 971 20.06 10.64 26.03
CA MET A 971 20.80 11.65 25.28
C MET A 971 20.32 13.08 25.58
N GLU A 972 21.19 13.89 26.20
CA GLU A 972 21.00 15.34 26.34
C GLU A 972 20.59 16.02 25.02
N GLY A 973 19.51 16.79 25.06
CA GLY A 973 19.04 17.59 23.92
C GLY A 973 18.34 16.79 22.81
N ASN A 974 17.87 15.57 23.08
CA ASN A 974 16.88 14.91 22.22
C ASN A 974 15.51 15.64 22.28
N HIS A 975 14.56 15.21 21.44
CA HIS A 975 13.21 15.80 21.38
C HIS A 975 12.09 14.82 21.76
N LEU A 976 12.44 13.65 22.31
CA LEU A 976 11.50 12.57 22.65
C LEU A 976 10.26 13.06 23.42
N ALA A 977 10.42 14.00 24.35
CA ALA A 977 9.33 14.58 25.15
C ALA A 977 8.25 15.35 24.34
N ARG A 978 8.51 15.71 23.07
CA ARG A 978 7.48 16.27 22.17
C ARG A 978 6.48 15.21 21.68
N TYR A 979 6.89 13.94 21.70
CA TYR A 979 6.23 12.84 21.01
C TYR A 979 5.79 11.74 21.97
N SER A 980 6.52 11.61 23.08
CA SER A 980 6.25 10.69 24.18
C SER A 980 4.84 10.86 24.75
N LYS A 981 4.21 9.73 25.04
CA LYS A 981 2.96 9.57 25.80
C LYS A 981 3.18 9.78 27.30
N VAL A 982 4.44 9.76 27.76
CA VAL A 982 4.84 9.73 29.18
C VAL A 982 5.59 10.98 29.65
N LEU A 983 6.46 11.58 28.83
CA LEU A 983 7.24 12.79 29.20
C LEU A 983 6.49 14.09 28.88
N GLU A 984 6.52 15.06 29.79
CA GLU A 984 5.96 16.39 29.55
C GLU A 984 6.91 17.27 28.71
N SER A 985 6.36 18.03 27.74
CA SER A 985 7.14 18.83 26.80
C SER A 985 7.67 20.17 27.35
N SER A 986 7.17 20.62 28.50
CA SER A 986 7.51 21.91 29.13
C SER A 986 8.63 21.82 30.16
N LEU A 987 8.85 20.65 30.77
CA LEU A 987 9.75 20.47 31.90
C LEU A 987 10.58 19.19 31.71
N ALA A 988 11.89 19.36 31.56
CA ALA A 988 12.80 18.23 31.30
C ALA A 988 12.81 17.23 32.47
N GLY A 989 12.41 15.99 32.17
CA GLY A 989 12.40 14.89 33.15
C GLY A 989 11.12 14.76 33.99
N GLN A 990 10.09 15.58 33.76
CA GLN A 990 8.80 15.42 34.45
C GLN A 990 7.84 14.52 33.64
N THR A 991 7.20 13.56 34.32
CA THR A 991 6.18 12.69 33.72
C THR A 991 4.82 13.36 33.67
N ARG A 992 4.05 13.03 32.63
CA ARG A 992 2.62 13.31 32.51
C ARG A 992 1.85 12.48 33.55
N PRO A 993 0.63 12.88 33.94
CA PRO A 993 -0.24 12.00 34.72
C PRO A 993 -0.56 10.71 33.94
N LEU A 994 -0.46 9.56 34.61
CA LEU A 994 -0.85 8.25 34.07
C LEU A 994 -2.29 8.33 33.51
N PRO A 995 -2.52 8.01 32.22
CA PRO A 995 -3.85 8.10 31.62
C PRO A 995 -4.77 7.01 32.19
N ALA A 996 -6.06 7.36 32.36
CA ALA A 996 -7.07 6.42 32.80
C ALA A 996 -7.24 5.27 31.78
N CYS A 997 -7.25 4.03 32.26
CA CYS A 997 -7.37 2.85 31.42
C CYS A 997 -8.63 2.86 30.54
N PRO A 998 -8.55 2.39 29.28
CA PRO A 998 -9.64 2.51 28.30
C PRO A 998 -10.86 1.64 28.65
N HIS A 999 -11.81 2.22 29.39
CA HIS A 999 -13.03 1.54 29.78
C HIS A 999 -14.05 1.47 28.63
N LEU A 1000 -14.11 0.33 27.94
CA LEU A 1000 -15.13 0.06 26.92
C LEU A 1000 -16.54 0.01 27.54
N SER A 1001 -17.47 0.80 26.99
CA SER A 1001 -18.90 0.69 27.32
C SER A 1001 -19.57 -0.34 26.41
N TRP A 1002 -19.69 -1.57 26.92
CA TRP A 1002 -20.33 -2.68 26.21
C TRP A 1002 -21.80 -2.35 25.86
N ALA A 1003 -22.14 -2.52 24.58
CA ALA A 1003 -23.47 -2.23 24.09
C ALA A 1003 -24.47 -3.28 24.58
N LYS A 1004 -25.56 -2.81 25.21
CA LYS A 1004 -26.69 -3.67 25.60
C LYS A 1004 -27.34 -4.23 24.33
N GLY A 1005 -27.16 -5.52 24.09
CA GLY A 1005 -27.67 -6.18 22.88
C GLY A 1005 -29.20 -6.17 22.80
N GLU A 1006 -29.73 -5.83 21.63
CA GLU A 1006 -31.14 -5.97 21.26
C GLU A 1006 -31.34 -7.27 20.46
N PRO A 1007 -31.77 -8.38 21.09
CA PRO A 1007 -31.78 -9.70 20.45
C PRO A 1007 -32.79 -9.80 19.30
N LEU A 1008 -32.30 -10.25 18.15
CA LEU A 1008 -33.12 -10.53 16.98
C LEU A 1008 -33.50 -12.02 16.92
N ASN A 1009 -34.77 -12.31 17.22
CA ASN A 1009 -35.38 -13.63 17.03
C ASN A 1009 -35.70 -13.92 15.55
N LYS A 1010 -34.68 -13.77 14.69
CA LYS A 1010 -34.71 -14.05 13.25
C LYS A 1010 -33.37 -14.65 12.86
N SER A 1011 -33.36 -15.58 11.90
CA SER A 1011 -32.10 -16.15 11.40
C SER A 1011 -31.27 -15.10 10.67
N ALA A 1012 -29.97 -15.12 10.92
CA ALA A 1012 -28.95 -14.40 10.15
C ALA A 1012 -29.13 -14.67 8.63
N PRO A 1013 -29.19 -13.63 7.77
CA PRO A 1013 -29.33 -13.81 6.32
C PRO A 1013 -28.24 -14.70 5.70
N SER A 1014 -28.61 -15.55 4.74
CA SER A 1014 -27.69 -16.51 4.10
C SER A 1014 -26.53 -15.89 3.30
N ASN A 1015 -26.57 -14.57 3.07
CA ASN A 1015 -25.70 -13.85 2.15
C ASN A 1015 -24.89 -12.73 2.84
N LEU A 1016 -24.76 -12.73 4.17
CA LEU A 1016 -24.08 -11.66 4.95
C LEU A 1016 -22.61 -11.40 4.55
N TYR A 1017 -21.94 -12.40 3.96
CA TYR A 1017 -20.56 -12.33 3.44
C TYR A 1017 -20.46 -11.78 2.01
N MET A 1018 -21.58 -11.56 1.30
CA MET A 1018 -21.54 -10.79 0.05
C MET A 1018 -21.42 -9.31 0.40
N HIS A 1019 -20.69 -8.54 -0.42
CA HIS A 1019 -20.71 -7.07 -0.31
C HIS A 1019 -22.16 -6.61 -0.28
N GLN A 1020 -22.51 -5.74 0.67
CA GLN A 1020 -23.82 -5.11 0.66
C GLN A 1020 -23.93 -4.26 -0.61
N LYS A 1021 -24.71 -4.77 -1.57
CA LYS A 1021 -25.21 -3.94 -2.67
C LYS A 1021 -25.90 -2.74 -2.01
N LEU A 1022 -25.43 -1.51 -2.27
CA LEU A 1022 -26.00 -0.25 -1.77
C LEU A 1022 -27.53 -0.36 -1.79
N LEU A 1023 -28.20 -0.13 -0.64
CA LEU A 1023 -29.35 -0.90 -0.11
C LEU A 1023 -30.68 -0.74 -0.88
N SER A 1024 -30.63 -0.97 -2.19
CA SER A 1024 -31.66 -0.73 -3.21
C SER A 1024 -31.29 -1.29 -4.59
N ILE A 1025 -30.02 -1.63 -4.85
CA ILE A 1025 -29.54 -2.04 -6.17
C ILE A 1025 -29.56 -3.56 -6.30
N ASP A 1026 -30.66 -4.12 -6.80
CA ASP A 1026 -30.66 -5.52 -7.22
C ASP A 1026 -30.00 -5.66 -8.59
N LEU A 1027 -28.69 -5.94 -8.59
CA LEU A 1027 -27.90 -6.24 -9.79
C LEU A 1027 -28.41 -7.53 -10.45
N MET A 1028 -29.44 -7.42 -11.30
CA MET A 1028 -29.80 -8.40 -12.32
C MET A 1028 -28.73 -8.45 -13.43
N GLU A 1029 -28.73 -9.51 -14.23
CA GLU A 1029 -27.79 -9.67 -15.34
C GLU A 1029 -27.89 -8.52 -16.37
N PRO A 1030 -26.77 -8.10 -16.98
CA PRO A 1030 -26.74 -6.91 -17.82
C PRO A 1030 -27.58 -7.12 -19.09
N PRO A 1031 -28.52 -6.21 -19.42
CA PRO A 1031 -29.16 -6.21 -20.73
C PRO A 1031 -28.11 -5.89 -21.80
N VAL A 1032 -27.77 -6.91 -22.61
CA VAL A 1032 -26.82 -6.75 -23.71
C VAL A 1032 -27.36 -5.69 -24.68
N PRO A 1033 -26.64 -4.59 -24.96
CA PRO A 1033 -27.11 -3.59 -25.91
C PRO A 1033 -27.31 -4.23 -27.29
N ASN A 1034 -28.55 -4.20 -27.79
CA ASN A 1034 -28.86 -4.64 -29.15
C ASN A 1034 -28.25 -3.65 -30.16
N VAL A 1035 -26.99 -3.88 -30.53
CA VAL A 1035 -26.29 -3.15 -31.58
C VAL A 1035 -26.97 -3.47 -32.92
N VAL A 1036 -27.95 -2.64 -33.30
CA VAL A 1036 -28.72 -2.78 -34.54
C VAL A 1036 -27.79 -2.57 -35.74
N ARG A 1037 -27.22 -3.67 -36.24
CA ARG A 1037 -26.57 -3.72 -37.55
C ARG A 1037 -27.62 -3.44 -38.63
N ARG A 1038 -27.74 -2.17 -39.03
CA ARG A 1038 -28.50 -1.78 -40.22
C ARG A 1038 -27.92 -2.49 -41.46
N GLN A 1039 -28.59 -3.54 -41.91
CA GLN A 1039 -28.49 -4.02 -43.29
C GLN A 1039 -29.74 -3.55 -44.06
N PRO A 1040 -29.63 -3.22 -45.36
CA PRO A 1040 -30.75 -2.62 -46.09
C PRO A 1040 -31.80 -3.66 -46.48
N GLY A 1041 -33.06 -3.37 -46.13
CA GLY A 1041 -34.27 -3.74 -46.87
C GLY A 1041 -34.45 -5.18 -47.37
N ILE A 1042 -35.17 -5.98 -46.59
CA ILE A 1042 -36.21 -6.87 -47.16
C ILE A 1042 -37.52 -6.55 -46.44
N GLN A 1043 -38.57 -6.36 -47.21
CA GLN A 1043 -39.92 -6.02 -46.79
C GLN A 1043 -40.74 -7.31 -46.64
N HIS A 1044 -41.70 -7.40 -45.71
CA HIS A 1044 -43.03 -8.01 -45.93
C HIS A 1044 -43.92 -8.01 -44.68
N ILE A 1045 -45.14 -7.48 -44.87
CA ILE A 1045 -46.44 -7.93 -44.33
C ILE A 1045 -46.68 -7.87 -42.80
N VAL A 1046 -47.75 -7.15 -42.46
CA VAL A 1046 -48.43 -7.12 -41.15
C VAL A 1046 -49.60 -8.12 -41.17
N SER A 1047 -49.95 -8.69 -40.02
CA SER A 1047 -51.32 -9.12 -39.72
C SER A 1047 -51.63 -8.85 -38.25
N ASP A 1048 -52.81 -8.30 -38.00
CA ASP A 1048 -53.47 -8.19 -36.70
C ASP A 1048 -53.91 -9.60 -36.21
N GLY A 1049 -54.32 -9.82 -34.96
CA GLY A 1049 -54.48 -8.92 -33.79
C GLY A 1049 -55.46 -9.53 -32.76
N VAL A 1050 -55.78 -8.80 -31.68
CA VAL A 1050 -56.78 -9.13 -30.63
C VAL A 1050 -56.41 -10.36 -29.74
N GLY A 1051 -56.66 -10.41 -28.42
CA GLY A 1051 -57.12 -9.40 -27.45
C GLY A 1051 -58.02 -10.00 -26.34
N TRP A 1052 -57.92 -9.46 -25.10
CA TRP A 1052 -58.87 -9.62 -23.97
C TRP A 1052 -58.93 -11.00 -23.25
N ASP A 1053 -59.29 -11.15 -21.95
CA ASP A 1053 -59.01 -10.32 -20.75
C ASP A 1053 -59.27 -11.10 -19.41
N ILE A 1054 -58.92 -10.50 -18.25
CA ILE A 1054 -59.44 -10.66 -16.86
C ILE A 1054 -59.42 -12.04 -16.12
N GLN A 1055 -58.44 -12.17 -15.20
CA GLN A 1055 -58.50 -12.55 -13.75
C GLN A 1055 -59.31 -13.81 -13.23
N PRO A 1056 -59.68 -14.01 -11.91
CA PRO A 1056 -59.15 -15.16 -11.14
C PRO A 1056 -60.15 -16.03 -10.32
N GLY A 1057 -59.71 -17.17 -9.76
CA GLY A 1057 -60.53 -18.02 -8.85
C GLY A 1057 -59.80 -19.17 -8.12
N VAL A 1058 -60.29 -19.54 -6.92
CA VAL A 1058 -59.70 -20.39 -5.84
C VAL A 1058 -60.87 -20.85 -4.92
N PRO A 1059 -60.93 -22.00 -4.15
CA PRO A 1059 -59.87 -22.91 -3.64
C PRO A 1059 -60.14 -24.45 -3.73
N SER A 1060 -59.28 -25.23 -3.04
CA SER A 1060 -59.55 -26.46 -2.22
C SER A 1060 -60.06 -27.81 -2.82
N HIS A 1061 -59.16 -28.79 -2.83
CA HIS A 1061 -59.20 -30.19 -2.28
C HIS A 1061 -60.55 -30.92 -2.03
N PRO A 1062 -60.64 -32.25 -2.32
CA PRO A 1062 -59.98 -33.29 -1.47
C PRO A 1062 -59.40 -34.55 -2.17
N HIS A 1063 -58.99 -35.53 -1.34
CA HIS A 1063 -58.41 -36.88 -1.59
C HIS A 1063 -59.32 -37.85 -2.42
N ASN A 1064 -58.93 -39.04 -2.93
CA ASN A 1064 -57.82 -39.97 -2.58
C ASN A 1064 -57.52 -41.05 -3.68
N SER A 1065 -56.43 -41.84 -3.50
CA SER A 1065 -56.18 -43.23 -4.04
C SER A 1065 -55.97 -43.43 -5.58
N ILE A 1066 -55.21 -44.44 -6.10
CA ILE A 1066 -54.27 -45.46 -5.55
C ILE A 1066 -53.28 -45.96 -6.66
N GLN A 1067 -52.00 -46.25 -6.33
CA GLN A 1067 -50.99 -47.07 -7.06
C GLN A 1067 -50.57 -46.67 -8.52
N SER A 1068 -49.39 -47.02 -9.08
CA SER A 1068 -48.23 -47.86 -8.64
C SER A 1068 -46.87 -47.45 -9.26
N MET A 1069 -45.78 -47.80 -8.55
CA MET A 1069 -44.37 -48.03 -9.00
C MET A 1069 -43.45 -46.82 -9.40
N PRO A 1070 -42.14 -46.83 -9.00
CA PRO A 1070 -41.25 -45.66 -9.15
C PRO A 1070 -40.04 -45.83 -10.08
N VAL A 1071 -39.58 -44.72 -10.69
CA VAL A 1071 -38.42 -44.64 -11.60
C VAL A 1071 -37.05 -44.80 -10.89
N PHE A 1072 -36.99 -44.73 -9.56
CA PHE A 1072 -35.75 -44.67 -8.79
C PHE A 1072 -34.84 -45.92 -8.86
N ALA A 1073 -35.34 -47.07 -9.32
CA ALA A 1073 -34.55 -48.30 -9.42
C ALA A 1073 -33.39 -48.22 -10.43
N LEU A 1074 -33.56 -47.54 -11.58
CA LEU A 1074 -32.51 -47.48 -12.62
C LEU A 1074 -31.32 -46.59 -12.21
N ALA A 1075 -31.57 -45.48 -11.51
CA ALA A 1075 -30.53 -44.52 -11.15
C ALA A 1075 -29.51 -45.10 -10.16
N GLY A 1076 -29.96 -45.86 -9.16
CA GLY A 1076 -29.07 -46.52 -8.20
C GLY A 1076 -28.15 -47.55 -8.86
N LEU A 1077 -28.68 -48.34 -9.81
CA LEU A 1077 -27.94 -49.40 -10.48
C LEU A 1077 -26.78 -48.85 -11.33
N THR A 1078 -26.98 -47.73 -12.02
CA THR A 1078 -25.90 -47.06 -12.78
C THR A 1078 -24.77 -46.51 -11.91
N LEU A 1079 -25.09 -45.97 -10.72
CA LEU A 1079 -24.08 -45.45 -9.79
C LEU A 1079 -23.20 -46.54 -9.18
N VAL A 1080 -23.78 -47.70 -8.85
CA VAL A 1080 -23.02 -48.85 -8.32
C VAL A 1080 -22.02 -49.39 -9.35
N VAL A 1081 -22.42 -49.50 -10.62
CA VAL A 1081 -21.52 -49.96 -11.70
C VAL A 1081 -20.34 -49.00 -11.90
N VAL A 1082 -20.58 -47.68 -11.88
CA VAL A 1082 -19.51 -46.67 -11.97
C VAL A 1082 -18.56 -46.75 -10.77
N PHE A 1083 -19.09 -46.93 -9.55
CA PHE A 1083 -18.27 -47.07 -8.34
C PHE A 1083 -17.31 -48.27 -8.41
N PHE A 1084 -17.83 -49.45 -8.80
CA PHE A 1084 -16.98 -50.65 -8.96
C PHE A 1084 -15.96 -50.52 -10.09
N ALA A 1085 -16.33 -49.91 -11.23
CA ALA A 1085 -15.40 -49.68 -12.34
C ALA A 1085 -14.20 -48.81 -11.91
N VAL A 1086 -14.44 -47.72 -11.17
CA VAL A 1086 -13.37 -46.85 -10.63
C VAL A 1086 -12.52 -47.58 -9.60
N HIS A 1087 -13.12 -48.42 -8.74
CA HIS A 1087 -12.39 -49.18 -7.72
C HIS A 1087 -11.46 -50.25 -8.33
N ILE A 1088 -11.93 -50.97 -9.35
CA ILE A 1088 -11.15 -51.97 -10.08
C ILE A 1088 -9.99 -51.30 -10.85
N HIS A 1089 -10.22 -50.13 -11.46
CA HIS A 1089 -9.16 -49.44 -12.21
C HIS A 1089 -8.03 -48.91 -11.30
N LYS A 1090 -8.34 -48.51 -10.05
CA LYS A 1090 -7.32 -48.12 -9.05
C LYS A 1090 -6.47 -49.28 -8.50
N SER A 1091 -6.80 -50.54 -8.79
CA SER A 1091 -6.11 -51.69 -8.16
C SER A 1091 -4.87 -52.20 -8.90
N ARG A 1092 -4.52 -51.66 -10.07
CA ARG A 1092 -3.50 -52.26 -10.99
C ARG A 1092 -2.33 -51.34 -11.41
N SER A 1093 -1.74 -50.58 -10.49
CA SER A 1093 -0.39 -50.00 -10.69
C SER A 1093 0.34 -49.59 -9.40
N LYS A 1094 1.16 -50.48 -8.83
CA LYS A 1094 2.19 -50.15 -7.82
C LYS A 1094 3.45 -51.03 -7.95
N PRO A 1095 4.64 -50.47 -8.24
CA PRO A 1095 5.92 -51.14 -7.98
C PRO A 1095 6.28 -51.11 -6.49
N LYS A 1096 7.23 -51.96 -6.05
CA LYS A 1096 7.50 -52.27 -4.64
C LYS A 1096 8.63 -51.39 -4.04
N ARG A 1097 8.42 -50.82 -2.85
CA ARG A 1097 9.52 -50.39 -1.94
C ARG A 1097 9.97 -51.57 -1.06
N ARG A 1098 11.27 -51.67 -0.77
CA ARG A 1098 11.84 -52.61 0.24
C ARG A 1098 11.75 -52.00 1.65
N LYS A 1099 11.70 -52.84 2.69
CA LYS A 1099 11.79 -52.44 4.11
C LYS A 1099 13.26 -52.43 4.58
N PRO A 1100 13.64 -51.55 5.54
CA PRO A 1100 14.82 -51.78 6.39
C PRO A 1100 14.56 -52.94 7.38
N ARG A 1101 15.62 -53.44 8.01
CA ARG A 1101 15.55 -54.53 9.01
C ARG A 1101 16.48 -54.23 10.18
N LEU A 1102 16.01 -54.44 11.40
CA LEU A 1102 16.79 -54.28 12.63
C LEU A 1102 17.80 -55.44 12.80
N LYS A 1103 18.95 -55.16 13.41
CA LYS A 1103 19.78 -56.15 14.14
C LYS A 1103 20.45 -55.47 15.36
N ARG A 1104 20.75 -56.27 16.39
CA ARG A 1104 21.49 -55.91 17.62
C ARG A 1104 22.89 -56.59 17.61
N PRO A 1105 23.79 -56.34 18.57
CA PRO A 1105 25.24 -56.33 18.33
C PRO A 1105 25.99 -57.65 18.56
N THR A 1106 27.23 -57.71 18.07
CA THR A 1106 28.32 -58.60 18.52
C THR A 1106 29.68 -57.87 18.44
N PHE A 1107 30.67 -58.36 19.18
CA PHE A 1107 31.97 -57.72 19.48
C PHE A 1107 33.13 -58.07 18.51
N ILE A 1108 34.30 -57.42 18.72
CA ILE A 1108 35.68 -57.97 18.55
C ILE A 1108 36.25 -58.13 17.10
N ASN A 1109 37.09 -57.19 16.62
CA ASN A 1109 38.58 -57.22 16.68
C ASN A 1109 39.39 -56.52 15.54
N ILE A 1110 40.23 -55.53 15.94
CA ILE A 1110 41.66 -55.25 15.59
C ILE A 1110 42.12 -55.04 14.10
N VAL A 1111 43.13 -54.15 13.96
CA VAL A 1111 44.14 -53.96 12.86
C VAL A 1111 43.94 -52.79 11.87
N LYS A 1112 44.41 -51.60 12.29
CA LYS A 1112 45.46 -50.69 11.71
C LYS A 1112 46.00 -50.94 10.25
N PRO A 1113 46.72 -49.96 9.63
CA PRO A 1113 46.63 -48.49 9.69
C PRO A 1113 46.97 -47.78 8.32
N VAL A 1114 47.09 -46.44 8.31
CA VAL A 1114 47.84 -45.60 7.31
C VAL A 1114 47.23 -45.58 5.88
N VAL A 1115 47.21 -44.48 5.11
CA VAL A 1115 47.84 -43.15 5.25
C VAL A 1115 46.84 -42.11 5.76
#